data_AF-A0A6P8HRI4-F1
#
_entry.id   AF-A0A6P8HRI4-F1
#
_cell.length_a   1.000
_cell.length_b   1.000
_cell.length_c   1.000
_cell.angle_alpha   90.00
_cell.angle_beta   90.00
_cell.angle_gamma   90.00
#
_symmetry.space_group_name_H-M   'P 1'
#
loop_
_entity.id
_entity.type
_entity.pdbx_description
1 polymer ?
#
loop_
_entity_poly.entity_id
_entity_poly.type
_entity_poly.pdbx_seq_one_letter_code
_entity_poly.pdbx_strand_id
1 'polypeptide(L)'
;MRTLAYLLVLSLTPVFRFHLADGFTFPSILDDARQAMMKFSTTRSNSSRPRPALKLQAFHGLASNSSLPVKKPRQTKPSNSFLEILSKVEKHVLEAQASGNTAHLSNLTKNIKVALKQRSYLFAREALGQALCKSISSSRPGISKRSGSDGARYLARLKKEIGPDKFSKLLGVEDSKTLAFAIDDTGSMRNDIYAVKEIAKAIVRTAGKTAENYILSVFNDPTTGPVLFKENGSEFIKELEKLIAHDGGDDPELTFKGMLAAMEEEPNEGSPVYVFTDATAKDHTKDNIKTLIDYANGLNVNINFFTTSAASSFAPFVQVARETCGMILRLVDSSEIKKLESITKLSLRNSGVCVTDGNDGDDFDNKKRAVSRSKVILVDDSVKNMIISVSTQNPKPVIVLRDPSGTRFTGRKISLLRAAIYELIIPTPGRWTLSVAASAGKYHYLVRGSSDSNIDFDYYFVMLPTRKGRYPIPINQPLAGQRANAIITVAGAERIQRNRLSVELIDSRNGRVLTTVAMTPRSSSKAHFVVSFTPPSTPFKLRMKGRTKAGNVFERSSIKTIRATTALIRVYRAKDGQLTIPRGRRMFVILLIFNVGPTETFDVSVNDPKQYATKRRKRHVKVNKNRSRRFSMWFTAPLSATPGESYPVAVTIKGRKSRVETGQILNFMVV
;
A
#
# COMPACT_ATOMS: atom_id res chain seq x y z
N MET A 1 -9.24 -42.25 27.70
CA MET A 1 -8.73 -42.70 26.38
C MET A 1 -9.65 -42.34 25.21
N ARG A 2 -10.02 -41.05 25.03
CA ARG A 2 -10.80 -40.57 23.86
C ARG A 2 -10.22 -39.28 23.24
N THR A 3 -9.00 -38.91 23.59
CA THR A 3 -8.33 -37.65 23.16
C THR A 3 -7.18 -37.86 22.19
N LEU A 4 -6.82 -39.11 21.83
CA LEU A 4 -5.70 -39.41 20.93
C LEU A 4 -6.11 -39.75 19.47
N ALA A 5 -7.40 -39.99 19.19
CA ALA A 5 -7.85 -40.48 17.88
C ALA A 5 -8.00 -39.39 16.78
N TYR A 6 -7.89 -38.10 17.11
CA TYR A 6 -8.04 -37.01 16.13
C TYR A 6 -6.73 -36.60 15.40
N LEU A 7 -5.59 -37.22 15.73
CA LEU A 7 -4.28 -36.84 15.20
C LEU A 7 -3.79 -37.66 14.00
N LEU A 8 -4.50 -38.72 13.57
CA LEU A 8 -3.98 -39.66 12.58
C LEU A 8 -4.78 -39.85 11.27
N VAL A 9 -5.93 -39.18 11.07
CA VAL A 9 -6.77 -39.39 9.87
C VAL A 9 -6.75 -38.22 8.86
N LEU A 10 -5.75 -37.33 8.92
CA LEU A 10 -5.61 -36.21 7.95
C LEU A 10 -4.56 -36.44 6.84
N SER A 11 -4.05 -37.67 6.67
CA SER A 11 -2.96 -37.97 5.73
C SER A 11 -3.38 -38.26 4.28
N LEU A 12 -4.66 -38.50 4.00
CA LEU A 12 -5.16 -38.67 2.63
C LEU A 12 -5.78 -37.36 2.14
N THR A 13 -4.97 -36.51 1.51
CA THR A 13 -5.46 -35.26 0.87
C THR A 13 -5.20 -35.28 -0.63
N PRO A 14 -6.14 -34.77 -1.45
CA PRO A 14 -5.99 -34.75 -2.89
C PRO A 14 -4.79 -33.89 -3.28
N VAL A 15 -3.90 -34.50 -4.05
CA VAL A 15 -2.73 -33.89 -4.65
C VAL A 15 -3.17 -32.77 -5.59
N PHE A 16 -2.87 -31.52 -5.24
CA PHE A 16 -2.96 -30.40 -6.17
C PHE A 16 -1.68 -30.37 -7.01
N ARG A 17 -1.75 -30.87 -8.24
CA ARG A 17 -0.77 -30.50 -9.29
C ARG A 17 -1.16 -29.11 -9.82
N PHE A 18 -0.19 -28.31 -10.23
CA PHE A 18 -0.40 -27.07 -10.98
C PHE A 18 0.34 -27.26 -12.32
N HIS A 19 -0.29 -26.96 -13.45
CA HIS A 19 0.33 -27.05 -14.78
C HIS A 19 0.04 -25.80 -15.61
N LEU A 20 0.98 -25.56 -16.50
CA LEU A 20 1.04 -24.54 -17.53
C LEU A 20 -0.17 -24.70 -18.45
N ALA A 21 -1.26 -23.98 -18.18
CA ALA A 21 -2.32 -23.82 -19.15
C ALA A 21 -2.05 -22.53 -19.93
N ASP A 22 -1.82 -22.65 -21.23
CA ASP A 22 -2.05 -21.54 -22.16
C ASP A 22 -3.57 -21.32 -22.21
N GLY A 23 -4.01 -20.13 -21.80
CA GLY A 23 -5.43 -19.81 -21.64
C GLY A 23 -5.79 -19.42 -20.21
N PHE A 24 -5.30 -18.27 -19.76
CA PHE A 24 -5.85 -17.61 -18.58
C PHE A 24 -7.20 -16.98 -18.94
N THR A 25 -8.31 -17.55 -18.48
CA THR A 25 -9.64 -16.93 -18.60
C THR A 25 -9.93 -16.08 -17.38
N PHE A 26 -10.16 -14.79 -17.59
CA PHE A 26 -10.40 -13.84 -16.49
C PHE A 26 -11.75 -14.14 -15.80
N PRO A 27 -11.82 -14.21 -14.46
CA PRO A 27 -13.06 -14.50 -13.74
C PRO A 27 -14.14 -13.42 -13.93
N SER A 28 -15.34 -13.79 -14.38
CA SER A 28 -16.48 -12.86 -14.59
C SER A 28 -16.90 -12.13 -13.31
N ILE A 29 -16.82 -12.81 -12.16
CA ILE A 29 -17.21 -12.27 -10.84
C ILE A 29 -16.52 -10.95 -10.49
N LEU A 30 -15.32 -10.72 -11.02
CA LEU A 30 -14.59 -9.47 -10.81
C LEU A 30 -15.27 -8.28 -11.49
N ASP A 31 -15.84 -8.47 -12.69
CA ASP A 31 -16.55 -7.39 -13.38
C ASP A 31 -17.84 -7.04 -12.63
N ASP A 32 -18.54 -8.06 -12.11
CA ASP A 32 -19.77 -7.88 -11.34
C ASP A 32 -19.50 -7.13 -10.02
N ALA A 33 -18.44 -7.51 -9.30
CA ALA A 33 -18.01 -6.84 -8.07
C ALA A 33 -17.59 -5.39 -8.37
N ARG A 34 -16.81 -5.18 -9.43
CA ARG A 34 -16.40 -3.85 -9.88
C ARG A 34 -17.60 -2.97 -10.20
N GLN A 35 -18.50 -3.46 -11.04
CA GLN A 35 -19.69 -2.73 -11.45
C GLN A 35 -20.60 -2.41 -10.26
N ALA A 36 -20.71 -3.32 -9.28
CA ALA A 36 -21.44 -3.09 -8.05
C ALA A 36 -20.83 -1.95 -7.22
N MET A 37 -19.52 -1.97 -6.97
CA MET A 37 -18.84 -0.94 -6.19
C MET A 37 -18.83 0.41 -6.90
N MET A 38 -18.59 0.45 -8.22
CA MET A 38 -18.53 1.69 -9.00
C MET A 38 -19.82 2.53 -8.91
N LYS A 39 -20.99 1.92 -8.63
CA LYS A 39 -22.25 2.65 -8.37
C LYS A 39 -22.20 3.54 -7.14
N PHE A 40 -21.24 3.30 -6.25
CA PHE A 40 -21.04 4.02 -4.99
C PHE A 40 -19.74 4.84 -4.98
N SER A 41 -19.10 4.99 -6.14
CA SER A 41 -17.79 5.67 -6.28
C SER A 41 -17.79 7.18 -6.05
N THR A 42 -18.97 7.79 -5.87
CA THR A 42 -19.13 9.24 -5.76
C THR A 42 -20.10 9.59 -4.64
N THR A 43 -19.82 10.65 -3.89
CA THR A 43 -20.81 11.28 -3.04
C THR A 43 -21.83 12.01 -3.93
N ARG A 44 -23.12 11.63 -3.87
CA ARG A 44 -24.16 12.51 -4.40
C ARG A 44 -24.18 13.74 -3.51
N SER A 45 -23.71 14.87 -4.02
CA SER A 45 -23.93 16.18 -3.39
C SER A 45 -25.44 16.38 -3.24
N ASN A 46 -25.98 16.14 -2.05
CA ASN A 46 -27.24 16.72 -1.62
C ASN A 46 -26.90 18.02 -0.88
N SER A 47 -26.35 19.01 -1.59
CA SER A 47 -26.29 20.37 -1.06
C SER A 47 -27.64 21.06 -1.27
N SER A 48 -28.62 20.71 -0.44
CA SER A 48 -29.81 21.54 -0.20
C SER A 48 -29.93 21.74 1.31
N ARG A 49 -29.06 22.56 1.88
CA ARG A 49 -29.38 23.27 3.13
C ARG A 49 -29.96 24.64 2.73
N PRO A 50 -31.14 25.04 3.24
CA PRO A 50 -31.68 26.37 2.96
C PRO A 50 -30.74 27.41 3.56
N ARG A 51 -30.38 28.44 2.79
CA ARG A 51 -29.75 29.64 3.36
C ARG A 51 -30.79 30.38 4.22
N PRO A 52 -30.40 31.02 5.34
CA PRO A 52 -31.28 31.94 6.04
C PRO A 52 -31.61 33.11 5.12
N ALA A 53 -32.89 33.45 5.01
CA ALA A 53 -33.35 34.61 4.25
C ALA A 53 -32.88 35.90 4.93
N LEU A 54 -31.88 36.55 4.36
CA LEU A 54 -31.61 37.97 4.61
C LEU A 54 -32.66 38.77 3.82
N LYS A 55 -33.61 39.38 4.53
CA LYS A 55 -34.44 40.45 3.98
C LYS A 55 -33.53 41.65 3.73
N LEU A 56 -33.33 42.00 2.46
CA LEU A 56 -32.85 43.32 2.07
C LEU A 56 -33.92 44.00 1.21
N GLN A 57 -34.26 45.22 1.61
CA GLN A 57 -35.25 46.08 0.98
C GLN A 57 -34.85 46.55 -0.43
N ALA A 58 -35.87 46.99 -1.14
CA ALA A 58 -35.95 47.26 -2.57
C ALA A 58 -34.92 48.25 -3.14
N PHE A 59 -34.49 47.98 -4.38
CA PHE A 59 -34.20 49.00 -5.38
C PHE A 59 -34.63 48.47 -6.77
N HIS A 60 -35.44 49.28 -7.46
CA HIS A 60 -35.92 49.04 -8.83
C HIS A 60 -34.81 49.31 -9.86
N GLY A 61 -34.68 48.43 -10.86
CA GLY A 61 -33.88 48.66 -12.06
C GLY A 61 -33.96 47.49 -13.03
N LEU A 62 -34.49 47.75 -14.23
CA LEU A 62 -34.73 46.82 -15.34
C LEU A 62 -33.45 46.10 -15.84
N ALA A 63 -33.48 44.77 -16.01
CA ALA A 63 -32.69 44.06 -17.03
C ALA A 63 -33.08 42.57 -17.19
N SER A 64 -33.51 42.22 -18.41
CA SER A 64 -33.42 40.94 -19.13
C SER A 64 -33.45 39.60 -18.37
N ASN A 65 -34.50 38.80 -18.63
CA ASN A 65 -34.55 37.36 -18.42
C ASN A 65 -33.43 36.63 -19.19
N SER A 66 -32.39 36.19 -18.49
CA SER A 66 -31.54 35.09 -18.93
C SER A 66 -31.56 34.01 -17.85
N SER A 67 -32.30 32.94 -18.12
CA SER A 67 -32.30 31.73 -17.29
C SER A 67 -30.95 31.05 -17.41
N LEU A 68 -30.06 31.33 -16.45
CA LEU A 68 -28.82 30.58 -16.29
C LEU A 68 -29.16 29.08 -16.18
N PRO A 69 -28.58 28.21 -17.02
CA PRO A 69 -28.88 26.79 -16.95
C PRO A 69 -28.45 26.26 -15.58
N VAL A 70 -29.40 25.65 -14.87
CA VAL A 70 -29.16 24.88 -13.65
C VAL A 70 -28.03 23.91 -13.95
N LYS A 71 -26.83 24.19 -13.41
CA LYS A 71 -25.68 23.29 -13.52
C LYS A 71 -26.09 21.95 -12.93
N LYS A 72 -26.33 20.95 -13.79
CA LYS A 72 -26.47 19.55 -13.39
C LYS A 72 -25.35 19.23 -12.41
N PRO A 73 -25.62 18.55 -11.27
CA PRO A 73 -24.58 18.20 -10.32
C PRO A 73 -23.48 17.44 -11.07
N ARG A 74 -22.29 18.03 -11.10
CA ARG A 74 -21.11 17.51 -11.79
C ARG A 74 -20.89 16.10 -11.22
N GLN A 75 -21.11 15.06 -12.02
CA GLN A 75 -20.70 13.70 -11.65
C GLN A 75 -19.21 13.78 -11.31
N THR A 76 -18.88 13.66 -10.02
CA THR A 76 -17.50 13.62 -9.57
C THR A 76 -16.90 12.31 -10.06
N LYS A 77 -15.62 12.31 -10.45
CA LYS A 77 -14.93 11.06 -10.76
C LYS A 77 -14.66 10.31 -9.45
N PRO A 78 -14.49 8.97 -9.48
CA PRO A 78 -14.00 8.24 -8.31
C PRO A 78 -12.68 8.83 -7.80
N SER A 79 -12.48 8.84 -6.48
CA SER A 79 -11.20 9.20 -5.87
C SER A 79 -10.12 8.15 -6.17
N ASN A 80 -8.84 8.52 -5.99
CA ASN A 80 -7.74 7.56 -6.10
C ASN A 80 -7.86 6.44 -5.04
N SER A 81 -8.11 6.81 -3.78
CA SER A 81 -8.34 5.87 -2.67
C SER A 81 -9.43 4.85 -3.00
N PHE A 82 -10.55 5.28 -3.60
CA PHE A 82 -11.62 4.38 -4.01
C PHE A 82 -11.13 3.35 -5.04
N LEU A 83 -10.36 3.77 -6.04
CA LEU A 83 -9.86 2.87 -7.09
C LEU A 83 -8.83 1.87 -6.56
N GLU A 84 -7.97 2.30 -5.62
CA GLU A 84 -7.00 1.44 -4.92
C GLU A 84 -7.74 0.39 -4.06
N ILE A 85 -8.70 0.81 -3.25
CA ILE A 85 -9.52 -0.08 -2.40
C ILE A 85 -10.33 -1.05 -3.26
N LEU A 86 -10.90 -0.57 -4.37
CA LEU A 86 -11.63 -1.40 -5.32
C LEU A 86 -10.76 -2.56 -5.84
N SER A 87 -9.52 -2.28 -6.23
CA SER A 87 -8.57 -3.31 -6.68
C SER A 87 -8.26 -4.35 -5.59
N LYS A 88 -8.12 -3.91 -4.33
CA LYS A 88 -7.92 -4.82 -3.18
C LYS A 88 -9.15 -5.68 -2.89
N VAL A 89 -10.34 -5.08 -2.92
CA VAL A 89 -11.60 -5.82 -2.72
C VAL A 89 -11.82 -6.84 -3.85
N GLU A 90 -11.51 -6.48 -5.10
CA GLU A 90 -11.48 -7.43 -6.23
C GLU A 90 -10.56 -8.62 -5.95
N LYS A 91 -9.33 -8.38 -5.46
CA LYS A 91 -8.42 -9.47 -5.04
C LYS A 91 -9.07 -10.38 -3.98
N HIS A 92 -9.70 -9.81 -2.95
CA HIS A 92 -10.35 -10.58 -1.90
C HIS A 92 -11.61 -11.34 -2.39
N VAL A 93 -12.33 -10.81 -3.39
CA VAL A 93 -13.41 -11.55 -4.08
C VAL A 93 -12.86 -12.83 -4.73
N LEU A 94 -11.71 -12.73 -5.41
CA LEU A 94 -11.06 -13.92 -5.98
C LEU A 94 -10.55 -14.90 -4.92
N GLU A 95 -9.94 -14.41 -3.84
CA GLU A 95 -9.48 -15.26 -2.73
C GLU A 95 -10.65 -16.03 -2.10
N ALA A 96 -11.79 -15.36 -1.91
CA ALA A 96 -13.02 -15.96 -1.42
C ALA A 96 -13.54 -17.03 -2.40
N GLN A 97 -13.57 -16.73 -3.70
CA GLN A 97 -14.01 -17.67 -4.73
C GLN A 97 -13.11 -18.91 -4.79
N ALA A 98 -11.79 -18.71 -4.74
CA ALA A 98 -10.79 -19.77 -4.78
C ALA A 98 -10.80 -20.69 -3.54
N SER A 99 -11.19 -20.16 -2.37
CA SER A 99 -11.30 -20.92 -1.12
C SER A 99 -12.66 -21.60 -0.92
N GLY A 100 -13.65 -21.30 -1.76
CA GLY A 100 -15.02 -21.81 -1.66
C GLY A 100 -15.90 -21.06 -0.64
N ASN A 101 -15.38 -20.00 -0.02
CA ASN A 101 -16.07 -19.09 0.89
C ASN A 101 -17.10 -19.74 1.84
N THR A 102 -16.61 -20.31 2.94
CA THR A 102 -17.43 -20.99 3.95
C THR A 102 -18.11 -20.03 4.93
N ALA A 103 -17.80 -18.73 4.90
CA ALA A 103 -18.37 -17.77 5.83
C ALA A 103 -19.84 -17.45 5.49
N HIS A 104 -20.66 -17.27 6.52
CA HIS A 104 -22.05 -16.82 6.35
C HIS A 104 -22.12 -15.31 6.13
N LEU A 105 -22.96 -14.87 5.19
CA LEU A 105 -23.10 -13.45 4.83
C LEU A 105 -23.51 -12.56 6.00
N SER A 106 -24.32 -13.09 6.93
CA SER A 106 -24.69 -12.40 8.18
C SER A 106 -23.48 -12.18 9.10
N ASN A 107 -22.63 -13.19 9.26
CA ASN A 107 -21.40 -13.10 10.06
C ASN A 107 -20.41 -12.12 9.43
N LEU A 108 -20.22 -12.18 8.11
CA LEU A 108 -19.40 -11.21 7.37
C LEU A 108 -19.86 -9.77 7.63
N THR A 109 -21.16 -9.53 7.50
CA THR A 109 -21.77 -8.20 7.70
C THR A 109 -21.65 -7.73 9.15
N LYS A 110 -21.84 -8.62 10.13
CA LYS A 110 -21.61 -8.33 11.55
C LYS A 110 -20.14 -7.94 11.79
N ASN A 111 -19.20 -8.71 11.25
CA ASN A 111 -17.78 -8.49 11.49
C ASN A 111 -17.26 -7.22 10.80
N ILE A 112 -17.79 -6.85 9.62
CA ILE A 112 -17.53 -5.53 9.01
C ILE A 112 -17.96 -4.40 9.95
N LYS A 113 -19.15 -4.49 10.55
CA LYS A 113 -19.63 -3.47 11.51
C LYS A 113 -18.73 -3.35 12.73
N VAL A 114 -18.28 -4.48 13.27
CA VAL A 114 -17.41 -4.53 14.45
C VAL A 114 -16.03 -3.94 14.11
N ALA A 115 -15.44 -4.33 12.98
CA ALA A 115 -14.17 -3.78 12.49
C ALA A 115 -14.19 -2.25 12.35
N LEU A 116 -15.26 -1.72 11.75
CA LEU A 116 -15.41 -0.28 11.52
C LEU A 116 -15.61 0.54 12.80
N LYS A 117 -15.90 -0.08 13.95
CA LYS A 117 -15.89 0.63 15.25
C LYS A 117 -14.46 0.95 15.71
N GLN A 118 -13.48 0.14 15.32
CA GLN A 118 -12.07 0.28 15.65
C GLN A 118 -11.21 0.64 14.44
N ARG A 119 -11.82 1.23 13.39
CA ARG A 119 -11.12 1.66 12.15
C ARG A 119 -10.28 0.56 11.48
N SER A 120 -10.61 -0.71 11.72
CA SER A 120 -9.88 -1.88 11.19
C SER A 120 -10.26 -2.14 9.72
N TYR A 121 -9.81 -1.26 8.83
CA TYR A 121 -10.19 -1.21 7.42
C TYR A 121 -9.62 -2.37 6.62
N LEU A 122 -8.43 -2.87 6.94
CA LEU A 122 -7.85 -4.03 6.24
C LEU A 122 -8.77 -5.25 6.37
N PHE A 123 -9.14 -5.59 7.61
CA PHE A 123 -10.06 -6.69 7.88
C PHE A 123 -11.44 -6.42 7.28
N ALA A 124 -11.98 -5.20 7.43
CA ALA A 124 -13.31 -4.86 6.92
C ALA A 124 -13.40 -5.00 5.39
N ARG A 125 -12.36 -4.62 4.65
CA ARG A 125 -12.29 -4.73 3.19
C ARG A 125 -12.08 -6.17 2.71
N GLU A 126 -11.34 -6.99 3.45
CA GLU A 126 -11.26 -8.44 3.22
C GLU A 126 -12.65 -9.10 3.38
N ALA A 127 -13.32 -8.81 4.50
CA ALA A 127 -14.66 -9.31 4.78
C ALA A 127 -15.69 -8.81 3.75
N LEU A 128 -15.54 -7.57 3.25
CA LEU A 128 -16.36 -7.03 2.16
C LEU A 128 -16.17 -7.82 0.86
N GLY A 129 -14.93 -8.16 0.49
CA GLY A 129 -14.65 -8.99 -0.68
C GLY A 129 -15.29 -10.39 -0.57
N GLN A 130 -15.22 -11.00 0.61
CA GLN A 130 -15.91 -12.27 0.88
C GLN A 130 -17.43 -12.12 0.76
N ALA A 131 -18.01 -11.02 1.27
CA ALA A 131 -19.44 -10.78 1.23
C ALA A 131 -19.95 -10.52 -0.20
N LEU A 132 -19.19 -9.76 -1.00
CA LEU A 132 -19.46 -9.54 -2.42
C LEU A 132 -19.38 -10.86 -3.20
N CYS A 133 -18.34 -11.67 -2.97
CA CYS A 133 -18.25 -12.99 -3.60
C CYS A 133 -19.50 -13.84 -3.28
N LYS A 134 -19.94 -13.89 -2.01
CA LYS A 134 -21.12 -14.66 -1.59
C LYS A 134 -22.41 -14.14 -2.21
N SER A 135 -22.62 -12.82 -2.19
CA SER A 135 -23.83 -12.20 -2.72
C SER A 135 -23.96 -12.37 -4.24
N ILE A 136 -22.86 -12.24 -4.99
CA ILE A 136 -22.85 -12.42 -6.45
C ILE A 136 -23.00 -13.90 -6.83
N SER A 137 -22.35 -14.81 -6.09
CA SER A 137 -22.39 -16.25 -6.41
C SER A 137 -23.72 -16.92 -6.07
N SER A 138 -24.59 -16.26 -5.29
CA SER A 138 -25.91 -16.79 -4.91
C SER A 138 -27.00 -16.46 -5.94
N SER A 139 -26.67 -15.76 -7.02
CA SER A 139 -27.61 -15.40 -8.09
C SER A 139 -28.01 -16.61 -8.93
N ARG A 140 -29.32 -16.84 -9.12
CA ARG A 140 -29.82 -17.87 -10.06
C ARG A 140 -29.46 -17.50 -11.50
N PRO A 141 -28.96 -18.44 -12.33
CA PRO A 141 -28.78 -18.20 -13.75
C PRO A 141 -30.11 -17.79 -14.40
N GLY A 142 -30.17 -16.62 -15.05
CA GLY A 142 -31.30 -16.22 -15.90
C GLY A 142 -32.18 -15.04 -15.44
N ILE A 143 -32.07 -14.51 -14.20
CA ILE A 143 -33.01 -13.48 -13.69
C ILE A 143 -32.43 -12.04 -13.67
N SER A 144 -31.12 -11.85 -13.79
CA SER A 144 -30.49 -10.53 -13.59
C SER A 144 -30.37 -9.71 -14.89
N LYS A 145 -31.44 -9.06 -15.34
CA LYS A 145 -31.33 -7.94 -16.32
C LYS A 145 -32.16 -6.69 -16.02
N ARG A 146 -33.02 -6.65 -14.99
CA ARG A 146 -33.96 -5.50 -14.79
C ARG A 146 -33.91 -4.77 -13.44
N SER A 147 -33.09 -5.19 -12.49
CA SER A 147 -32.86 -4.48 -11.22
C SER A 147 -31.47 -4.85 -10.69
N GLY A 148 -30.66 -3.89 -10.26
CA GLY A 148 -29.19 -4.00 -10.12
C GLY A 148 -28.61 -5.29 -9.53
N SER A 149 -27.38 -5.64 -9.95
CA SER A 149 -26.63 -6.83 -9.51
C SER A 149 -26.69 -7.07 -8.00
N ASP A 150 -26.75 -8.33 -7.57
CA ASP A 150 -26.90 -8.75 -6.17
C ASP A 150 -25.84 -8.13 -5.24
N GLY A 151 -24.61 -7.96 -5.75
CA GLY A 151 -23.55 -7.21 -5.07
C GLY A 151 -23.93 -5.75 -4.80
N ALA A 152 -24.56 -5.06 -5.76
CA ALA A 152 -25.01 -3.68 -5.56
C ALA A 152 -26.16 -3.59 -4.55
N ARG A 153 -27.08 -4.56 -4.55
CA ARG A 153 -28.14 -4.66 -3.53
C ARG A 153 -27.57 -4.91 -2.13
N TYR A 154 -26.56 -5.78 -2.02
CA TYR A 154 -25.84 -6.00 -0.78
C TYR A 154 -25.17 -4.72 -0.27
N LEU A 155 -24.42 -4.01 -1.12
CA LEU A 155 -23.77 -2.75 -0.77
C LEU A 155 -24.77 -1.66 -0.34
N ALA A 156 -25.92 -1.54 -1.02
CA ALA A 156 -26.97 -0.59 -0.64
C ALA A 156 -27.52 -0.87 0.77
N ARG A 157 -27.75 -2.15 1.10
CA ARG A 157 -28.16 -2.57 2.45
C ARG A 157 -27.06 -2.32 3.47
N LEU A 158 -25.81 -2.68 3.17
CA LEU A 158 -24.68 -2.42 4.06
C LEU A 158 -24.56 -0.92 4.37
N LYS A 159 -24.68 -0.06 3.36
CA LYS A 159 -24.71 1.41 3.52
C LYS A 159 -25.82 1.87 4.46
N LYS A 160 -27.04 1.32 4.32
CA LYS A 160 -28.17 1.62 5.21
C LYS A 160 -27.88 1.20 6.66
N GLU A 161 -27.21 0.06 6.84
CA GLU A 161 -26.93 -0.49 8.17
C GLU A 161 -25.76 0.19 8.92
N ILE A 162 -24.74 0.67 8.20
CA ILE A 162 -23.54 1.27 8.82
C ILE A 162 -23.53 2.81 8.76
N GLY A 163 -24.44 3.40 8.00
CA GLY A 163 -24.49 4.83 7.74
C GLY A 163 -23.60 5.27 6.58
N PRO A 164 -23.90 6.43 5.97
CA PRO A 164 -23.19 6.93 4.79
C PRO A 164 -21.70 7.20 5.07
N ASP A 165 -21.35 7.73 6.24
CA ASP A 165 -19.98 8.16 6.54
C ASP A 165 -19.03 6.96 6.69
N LYS A 166 -19.40 5.97 7.51
CA LYS A 166 -18.62 4.72 7.66
C LYS A 166 -18.52 3.96 6.34
N PHE A 167 -19.59 3.96 5.54
CA PHE A 167 -19.60 3.36 4.22
C PHE A 167 -18.66 4.08 3.25
N SER A 168 -18.65 5.43 3.28
CA SER A 168 -17.74 6.26 2.51
C SER A 168 -16.28 5.91 2.83
N LYS A 169 -15.93 5.82 4.12
CA LYS A 169 -14.57 5.45 4.58
C LYS A 169 -14.18 4.00 4.26
N LEU A 170 -15.11 3.05 4.39
CA LEU A 170 -14.89 1.65 4.03
C LEU A 170 -14.46 1.51 2.56
N LEU A 171 -15.14 2.24 1.67
CA LEU A 171 -14.87 2.24 0.22
C LEU A 171 -13.83 3.28 -0.22
N GLY A 172 -13.39 4.18 0.67
CA GLY A 172 -12.53 5.32 0.33
C GLY A 172 -13.12 6.25 -0.73
N VAL A 173 -14.44 6.48 -0.70
CA VAL A 173 -15.12 7.38 -1.67
C VAL A 173 -14.52 8.78 -1.63
N GLU A 174 -14.15 9.23 -0.44
CA GLU A 174 -13.37 10.45 -0.23
C GLU A 174 -11.88 10.10 -0.10
N ASP A 175 -11.01 10.93 -0.68
CA ASP A 175 -9.56 10.73 -0.62
C ASP A 175 -8.96 11.25 0.70
N SER A 176 -9.51 10.71 1.79
CA SER A 176 -9.14 11.11 3.15
C SER A 176 -7.85 10.44 3.59
N LYS A 177 -6.93 11.23 4.14
CA LYS A 177 -5.61 10.76 4.59
C LYS A 177 -5.45 10.81 6.10
N THR A 178 -4.52 10.02 6.58
CA THR A 178 -3.97 10.09 7.94
C THR A 178 -2.60 10.74 7.86
N LEU A 179 -2.26 11.64 8.78
CA LEU A 179 -0.89 12.11 8.93
C LEU A 179 -0.24 11.38 10.10
N ALA A 180 0.66 10.45 9.78
CA ALA A 180 1.36 9.66 10.78
C ALA A 180 2.79 10.15 10.95
N PHE A 181 3.22 10.27 12.21
CA PHE A 181 4.54 10.71 12.61
C PHE A 181 5.17 9.66 13.51
N ALA A 182 6.38 9.22 13.18
CA ALA A 182 7.26 8.46 14.06
C ALA A 182 8.42 9.38 14.45
N ILE A 183 8.50 9.80 15.72
CA ILE A 183 9.46 10.81 16.17
C ILE A 183 10.33 10.23 17.28
N ASP A 184 11.62 10.30 17.07
CA ASP A 184 12.66 10.08 18.07
C ASP A 184 12.64 11.21 19.11
N ASP A 185 12.54 10.87 20.39
CA ASP A 185 12.60 11.83 21.49
C ASP A 185 13.77 11.58 22.46
N THR A 186 14.83 10.93 22.00
CA THR A 186 16.06 10.72 22.79
C THR A 186 16.82 12.01 23.05
N GLY A 187 17.82 11.94 23.94
CA GLY A 187 18.49 13.13 24.47
C GLY A 187 19.27 13.89 23.41
N SER A 188 19.77 13.18 22.39
CA SER A 188 20.51 13.74 21.26
C SER A 188 19.62 14.58 20.33
N MET A 189 18.32 14.26 20.24
CA MET A 189 17.33 15.04 19.50
C MET A 189 17.06 16.43 20.08
N ARG A 190 17.65 16.82 21.24
CA ARG A 190 17.39 18.10 21.92
C ARG A 190 17.51 19.34 21.02
N ASN A 191 18.47 19.34 20.09
CA ASN A 191 18.67 20.45 19.15
C ASN A 191 17.71 20.43 17.95
N ASP A 192 17.15 19.26 17.63
CA ASP A 192 16.33 19.04 16.43
C ASP A 192 14.83 18.99 16.74
N ILE A 193 14.44 18.54 17.94
CA ILE A 193 13.05 18.26 18.32
C ILE A 193 12.15 19.49 18.17
N TYR A 194 12.67 20.70 18.41
CA TYR A 194 11.94 21.94 18.17
C TYR A 194 11.63 22.13 16.68
N ALA A 195 12.62 21.96 15.80
CA ALA A 195 12.40 22.07 14.35
C ALA A 195 11.49 20.96 13.83
N VAL A 196 11.59 19.75 14.39
CA VAL A 196 10.70 18.60 14.10
C VAL A 196 9.25 18.95 14.47
N LYS A 197 9.01 19.56 15.64
CA LYS A 197 7.68 20.03 16.02
C LYS A 197 7.15 21.08 15.04
N GLU A 198 7.96 22.07 14.67
CA GLU A 198 7.51 23.11 13.71
C GLU A 198 7.16 22.54 12.35
N ILE A 199 7.98 21.63 11.79
CA ILE A 199 7.67 20.99 10.50
C ILE A 199 6.41 20.12 10.59
N ALA A 200 6.23 19.36 11.67
CA ALA A 200 5.03 18.55 11.87
C ALA A 200 3.77 19.42 12.03
N LYS A 201 3.85 20.55 12.75
CA LYS A 201 2.76 21.54 12.82
C LYS A 201 2.43 22.14 11.46
N ALA A 202 3.46 22.53 10.69
CA ALA A 202 3.27 23.05 9.35
C ALA A 202 2.62 22.02 8.42
N ILE A 203 3.00 20.74 8.58
CA ILE A 203 2.37 19.64 7.86
C ILE A 203 0.87 19.56 8.17
N VAL A 204 0.53 19.50 9.45
CA VAL A 204 -0.87 19.39 9.91
C VAL A 204 -1.71 20.56 9.40
N ARG A 205 -1.22 21.80 9.56
CA ARG A 205 -1.89 23.02 9.09
C ARG A 205 -2.12 23.01 7.58
N THR A 206 -1.14 22.50 6.84
CA THR A 206 -1.17 22.49 5.38
C THR A 206 -2.10 21.43 4.80
N ALA A 207 -2.21 20.26 5.43
CA ALA A 207 -3.16 19.23 5.02
C ALA A 207 -4.61 19.74 5.13
N GLY A 208 -4.91 20.53 6.16
CA GLY A 208 -6.24 21.11 6.35
C GLY A 208 -7.31 20.00 6.35
N LYS A 209 -8.25 20.06 5.40
CA LYS A 209 -9.35 19.10 5.29
C LYS A 209 -8.99 17.77 4.61
N THR A 210 -7.79 17.63 4.04
CA THR A 210 -7.39 16.35 3.41
C THR A 210 -6.95 15.31 4.44
N ALA A 211 -6.57 15.75 5.64
CA ALA A 211 -6.26 14.87 6.77
C ALA A 211 -7.48 14.74 7.68
N GLU A 212 -7.96 13.51 7.87
CA GLU A 212 -9.07 13.21 8.78
C GLU A 212 -8.61 12.87 10.19
N ASN A 213 -7.38 12.39 10.34
CA ASN A 213 -6.83 11.98 11.62
C ASN A 213 -5.30 11.97 11.58
N TYR A 214 -4.74 11.88 12.77
CA TYR A 214 -3.34 12.13 13.06
C TYR A 214 -2.83 11.08 14.04
N ILE A 215 -1.65 10.52 13.74
CA ILE A 215 -0.97 9.51 14.56
C ILE A 215 0.39 10.08 14.95
N LEU A 216 0.73 10.03 16.24
CA LEU A 216 2.08 10.29 16.74
C LEU A 216 2.57 9.06 17.50
N SER A 217 3.58 8.40 16.95
CA SER A 217 4.33 7.35 17.63
C SER A 217 5.68 7.93 18.04
N VAL A 218 5.86 8.12 19.35
CA VAL A 218 7.14 8.52 19.91
C VAL A 218 7.95 7.26 20.22
N PHE A 219 9.24 7.27 19.90
CA PHE A 219 10.14 6.19 20.25
C PHE A 219 11.41 6.71 20.90
N ASN A 220 11.87 5.93 21.87
CA ASN A 220 13.09 6.14 22.65
C ASN A 220 13.74 4.77 22.89
N ASP A 221 14.90 4.74 23.53
CA ASP A 221 15.54 3.54 24.04
C ASP A 221 15.70 3.65 25.56
N PRO A 222 15.26 2.65 26.37
CA PRO A 222 14.91 1.27 26.00
C PRO A 222 13.44 1.02 25.61
N THR A 223 12.60 2.04 25.56
CA THR A 223 11.14 1.88 25.40
C THR A 223 10.52 2.77 24.35
N THR A 224 9.44 2.29 23.72
CA THR A 224 8.65 3.05 22.74
C THR A 224 7.23 3.32 23.25
N GLY A 225 6.62 4.39 22.78
CA GLY A 225 5.19 4.71 23.00
C GLY A 225 4.89 5.42 24.32
N PRO A 226 3.58 5.66 24.61
CA PRO A 226 2.40 5.20 23.88
C PRO A 226 2.17 5.92 22.54
N VAL A 227 1.42 5.28 21.64
CA VAL A 227 0.98 5.92 20.38
C VAL A 227 -0.24 6.80 20.66
N LEU A 228 -0.21 8.02 20.15
CA LEU A 228 -1.29 8.98 20.22
C LEU A 228 -2.08 8.97 18.91
N PHE A 229 -3.40 8.88 19.01
CA PHE A 229 -4.33 9.08 17.90
C PHE A 229 -5.26 10.28 18.17
N LYS A 230 -5.45 11.13 17.17
CA LYS A 230 -6.38 12.28 17.22
C LYS A 230 -7.14 12.42 15.91
N GLU A 231 -8.43 12.73 15.98
CA GLU A 231 -9.23 13.10 14.79
C GLU A 231 -9.15 14.62 14.50
N ASN A 232 -8.74 15.42 15.49
CA ASN A 232 -8.65 16.86 15.36
C ASN A 232 -7.19 17.32 15.26
N GLY A 233 -6.85 18.06 14.19
CA GLY A 233 -5.50 18.56 13.96
C GLY A 233 -5.02 19.57 15.00
N SER A 234 -5.91 20.41 15.53
CA SER A 234 -5.56 21.37 16.59
C SER A 234 -5.28 20.67 17.92
N GLU A 235 -6.04 19.62 18.26
CA GLU A 235 -5.74 18.80 19.43
C GLU A 235 -4.43 18.03 19.26
N PHE A 236 -4.18 17.49 18.06
CA PHE A 236 -2.92 16.84 17.73
C PHE A 236 -1.73 17.80 17.91
N ILE A 237 -1.85 19.04 17.43
CA ILE A 237 -0.81 20.07 17.60
C ILE A 237 -0.53 20.34 19.08
N LYS A 238 -1.57 20.40 19.93
CA LYS A 238 -1.39 20.59 21.38
C LYS A 238 -0.61 19.46 22.03
N GLU A 239 -0.86 18.21 21.61
CA GLU A 239 -0.10 17.06 22.13
C GLU A 239 1.33 17.04 21.59
N LEU A 240 1.52 17.39 20.31
CA LEU A 240 2.84 17.52 19.69
C LEU A 240 3.70 18.59 20.39
N GLU A 241 3.10 19.69 20.87
CA GLU A 241 3.83 20.74 21.58
C GLU A 241 4.43 20.29 22.91
N LYS A 242 3.83 19.28 23.55
CA LYS A 242 4.33 18.67 24.79
C LYS A 242 5.57 17.79 24.58
N LEU A 243 5.89 17.44 23.34
CA LEU A 243 7.05 16.60 23.03
C LEU A 243 8.34 17.33 23.39
N ILE A 244 9.15 16.69 24.24
CA ILE A 244 10.47 17.13 24.68
C ILE A 244 11.45 15.98 24.48
N ALA A 245 12.74 16.30 24.33
CA ALA A 245 13.78 15.28 24.35
C ALA A 245 13.97 14.77 25.79
N HIS A 246 13.97 13.46 25.96
CA HIS A 246 14.25 12.75 27.20
C HIS A 246 15.61 12.08 27.10
N ASP A 247 16.26 11.78 28.23
CA ASP A 247 17.45 10.93 28.20
C ASP A 247 17.10 9.57 27.55
N GLY A 248 18.07 8.97 26.87
CA GLY A 248 17.91 7.69 26.17
C GLY A 248 19.01 6.70 26.56
N GLY A 249 18.93 5.51 25.98
CA GLY A 249 19.93 4.45 26.09
C GLY A 249 21.10 4.63 25.14
N ASP A 250 21.43 3.58 24.40
CA ASP A 250 22.53 3.56 23.43
C ASP A 250 22.05 3.76 21.98
N ASP A 251 22.79 4.57 21.19
CA ASP A 251 22.68 4.59 19.73
C ASP A 251 23.24 3.26 19.18
N PRO A 252 22.47 2.48 18.39
CA PRO A 252 21.26 2.89 17.64
C PRO A 252 19.88 2.71 18.30
N GLU A 253 18.88 3.41 17.75
CA GLU A 253 17.54 3.58 18.35
C GLU A 253 16.51 2.49 17.96
N LEU A 254 15.32 2.54 18.59
CA LEU A 254 14.18 1.62 18.35
C LEU A 254 13.22 2.10 17.23
N THR A 255 13.76 2.64 16.14
CA THR A 255 12.99 3.28 15.07
C THR A 255 11.97 2.33 14.40
N PHE A 256 12.29 1.04 14.21
CA PHE A 256 11.36 0.12 13.53
C PHE A 256 10.14 -0.20 14.39
N LYS A 257 10.30 -0.33 15.71
CA LYS A 257 9.18 -0.46 16.65
C LYS A 257 8.30 0.79 16.62
N GLY A 258 8.87 1.99 16.61
CA GLY A 258 8.10 3.23 16.47
C GLY A 258 7.28 3.26 15.18
N MET A 259 7.89 2.93 14.04
CA MET A 259 7.18 2.85 12.76
C MET A 259 6.08 1.77 12.76
N LEU A 260 6.35 0.59 13.31
CA LEU A 260 5.36 -0.49 13.41
C LEU A 260 4.17 -0.08 14.29
N ALA A 261 4.43 0.56 15.43
CA ALA A 261 3.39 1.06 16.32
C ALA A 261 2.50 2.12 15.64
N ALA A 262 3.08 3.02 14.83
CA ALA A 262 2.29 3.95 14.01
C ALA A 262 1.42 3.24 12.97
N MET A 263 1.92 2.17 12.36
CA MET A 263 1.18 1.38 11.38
C MET A 263 0.06 0.54 12.02
N GLU A 264 0.24 0.09 13.26
CA GLU A 264 -0.77 -0.67 14.03
C GLU A 264 -2.08 0.11 14.26
N GLU A 265 -2.04 1.45 14.21
CA GLU A 265 -3.22 2.33 14.24
C GLU A 265 -4.02 2.36 12.91
N GLU A 266 -3.60 1.57 11.91
CA GLU A 266 -4.16 1.48 10.55
C GLU A 266 -4.41 2.85 9.89
N PRO A 267 -3.35 3.57 9.47
CA PRO A 267 -3.50 4.78 8.66
C PRO A 267 -4.40 4.57 7.44
N ASN A 268 -5.13 5.60 7.03
CA ASN A 268 -5.97 5.56 5.84
C ASN A 268 -5.15 5.18 4.58
N GLU A 269 -5.83 4.63 3.59
CA GLU A 269 -5.23 4.22 2.31
C GLU A 269 -4.42 5.34 1.64
N GLY A 270 -3.19 5.06 1.23
CA GLY A 270 -2.33 6.03 0.55
C GLY A 270 -1.73 7.11 1.46
N SER A 271 -1.83 6.97 2.78
CA SER A 271 -1.35 7.98 3.74
C SER A 271 0.17 8.05 3.81
N PRO A 272 0.75 9.24 4.09
CA PRO A 272 2.18 9.37 4.39
C PRO A 272 2.49 9.07 5.87
N VAL A 273 3.64 8.44 6.10
CA VAL A 273 4.31 8.37 7.40
C VAL A 273 5.60 9.21 7.33
N TYR A 274 5.81 10.07 8.33
CA TYR A 274 6.99 10.92 8.48
C TYR A 274 7.83 10.42 9.65
N VAL A 275 9.07 10.03 9.39
CA VAL A 275 10.00 9.50 10.38
C VAL A 275 11.12 10.50 10.63
N PHE A 276 11.29 10.94 11.88
CA PHE A 276 12.33 11.89 12.31
C PHE A 276 13.22 11.22 13.35
N THR A 277 14.54 11.19 13.12
CA THR A 277 15.56 10.64 14.04
C THR A 277 16.95 11.15 13.69
N ASP A 278 17.81 11.34 14.68
CA ASP A 278 19.23 11.66 14.51
C ASP A 278 20.14 10.42 14.63
N ALA A 279 19.56 9.22 14.67
CA ALA A 279 20.26 7.95 14.81
C ALA A 279 19.97 6.95 13.69
N THR A 280 20.72 5.84 13.69
CA THR A 280 20.33 4.62 12.95
C THR A 280 19.40 3.77 13.82
N ALA A 281 19.00 2.58 13.38
CA ALA A 281 18.11 1.71 14.15
C ALA A 281 18.77 0.39 14.54
N LYS A 282 18.63 -0.07 15.79
CA LYS A 282 19.16 -1.37 16.24
C LYS A 282 18.17 -2.51 16.08
N ASP A 283 16.89 -2.19 15.96
CA ASP A 283 15.79 -3.14 15.88
C ASP A 283 15.39 -3.50 14.43
N HIS A 284 16.26 -3.24 13.45
CA HIS A 284 16.06 -3.51 12.02
C HIS A 284 16.19 -5.01 11.65
N THR A 285 15.65 -5.91 12.47
CA THR A 285 15.63 -7.34 12.16
C THR A 285 14.93 -7.60 10.82
N LYS A 286 15.31 -8.69 10.12
CA LYS A 286 14.66 -9.07 8.85
C LYS A 286 13.13 -9.18 8.99
N ASP A 287 12.66 -9.70 10.12
CA ASP A 287 11.24 -9.82 10.40
C ASP A 287 10.59 -8.45 10.60
N ASN A 288 11.21 -7.51 11.31
CA ASN A 288 10.67 -6.16 11.50
C ASN A 288 10.63 -5.38 10.18
N ILE A 289 11.71 -5.39 9.39
CA ILE A 289 11.75 -4.76 8.06
C ILE A 289 10.63 -5.33 7.17
N LYS A 290 10.52 -6.66 7.11
CA LYS A 290 9.54 -7.33 6.27
C LYS A 290 8.11 -7.04 6.72
N THR A 291 7.82 -7.14 8.02
CA THR A 291 6.49 -6.82 8.57
C THR A 291 6.11 -5.38 8.27
N LEU A 292 7.03 -4.42 8.48
CA LEU A 292 6.77 -3.01 8.21
C LEU A 292 6.47 -2.75 6.72
N ILE A 293 7.31 -3.28 5.82
CA ILE A 293 7.13 -3.15 4.37
C ILE A 293 5.81 -3.78 3.93
N ASP A 294 5.49 -4.97 4.42
CA ASP A 294 4.23 -5.65 4.08
C ASP A 294 3.01 -4.85 4.59
N TYR A 295 3.11 -4.24 5.78
CA TYR A 295 2.03 -3.44 6.36
C TYR A 295 1.80 -2.16 5.56
N ALA A 296 2.88 -1.42 5.27
CA ALA A 296 2.85 -0.23 4.44
C ALA A 296 2.25 -0.54 3.06
N ASN A 297 2.66 -1.65 2.45
CA ASN A 297 2.14 -2.14 1.19
C ASN A 297 0.69 -2.65 1.24
N GLY A 298 0.20 -3.05 2.41
CA GLY A 298 -1.19 -3.43 2.66
C GLY A 298 -2.13 -2.23 2.69
N LEU A 299 -1.63 -1.05 3.07
CA LEU A 299 -2.37 0.22 3.16
C LEU A 299 -1.95 1.26 2.09
N ASN A 300 -1.04 0.88 1.19
CA ASN A 300 -0.41 1.78 0.21
C ASN A 300 0.26 3.01 0.85
N VAL A 301 0.76 2.86 2.07
CA VAL A 301 1.42 3.92 2.84
C VAL A 301 2.86 4.11 2.35
N ASN A 302 3.28 5.37 2.23
CA ASN A 302 4.66 5.74 1.94
C ASN A 302 5.38 6.19 3.21
N ILE A 303 6.59 5.68 3.44
CA ILE A 303 7.37 5.99 4.64
C ILE A 303 8.53 6.92 4.26
N ASN A 304 8.51 8.15 4.76
CA ASN A 304 9.46 9.20 4.42
C ASN A 304 10.39 9.48 5.61
N PHE A 305 11.70 9.34 5.39
CA PHE A 305 12.72 9.49 6.42
C PHE A 305 13.40 10.85 6.34
N PHE A 306 13.52 11.51 7.49
CA PHE A 306 14.23 12.77 7.70
C PHE A 306 15.20 12.56 8.85
N THR A 307 16.50 12.43 8.54
CA THR A 307 17.50 12.13 9.55
C THR A 307 18.62 13.15 9.59
N THR A 308 19.03 13.54 10.79
CA THR A 308 20.21 14.40 11.06
C THR A 308 21.45 13.59 11.45
N SER A 309 21.35 12.26 11.42
CA SER A 309 22.44 11.36 11.79
C SER A 309 23.67 11.52 10.91
N ALA A 310 24.84 11.51 11.57
CA ALA A 310 26.14 11.52 10.91
C ALA A 310 26.58 10.14 10.38
N ALA A 311 25.78 9.08 10.58
CA ALA A 311 26.14 7.73 10.21
C ALA A 311 26.48 7.58 8.71
N SER A 312 27.40 6.66 8.43
CA SER A 312 27.87 6.38 7.07
C SER A 312 26.85 5.61 6.23
N SER A 313 25.96 4.84 6.87
CA SER A 313 24.99 3.99 6.20
C SER A 313 23.60 4.03 6.84
N PHE A 314 22.58 4.06 5.99
CA PHE A 314 21.16 3.98 6.34
C PHE A 314 20.46 2.88 5.54
N ALA A 315 21.17 1.80 5.21
CA ALA A 315 20.66 0.76 4.32
C ALA A 315 19.25 0.24 4.68
N PRO A 316 18.90 0.02 5.97
CA PRO A 316 17.53 -0.35 6.35
C PRO A 316 16.48 0.70 5.99
N PHE A 317 16.76 1.99 6.24
CA PHE A 317 15.84 3.09 5.90
C PHE A 317 15.72 3.28 4.38
N VAL A 318 16.85 3.21 3.66
CA VAL A 318 16.87 3.25 2.18
C VAL A 318 16.01 2.12 1.61
N GLN A 319 16.12 0.91 2.18
CA GLN A 319 15.31 -0.24 1.75
C GLN A 319 13.81 0.04 1.95
N VAL A 320 13.40 0.47 3.16
CA VAL A 320 11.99 0.74 3.46
C VAL A 320 11.45 1.87 2.58
N ALA A 321 12.19 2.97 2.42
CA ALA A 321 11.80 4.08 1.54
C ALA A 321 11.59 3.58 0.10
N ARG A 322 12.54 2.81 -0.46
CA ARG A 322 12.44 2.25 -1.81
C ARG A 322 11.26 1.29 -1.99
N GLU A 323 10.98 0.46 -0.99
CA GLU A 323 9.90 -0.53 -1.03
C GLU A 323 8.52 0.01 -0.62
N THR A 324 8.43 1.32 -0.31
CA THR A 324 7.19 2.04 0.01
C THR A 324 6.97 3.31 -0.81
N CYS A 325 7.80 3.55 -1.85
CA CYS A 325 7.79 4.80 -2.63
C CYS A 325 8.05 6.04 -1.74
N GLY A 326 8.77 5.88 -0.64
CA GLY A 326 9.10 6.91 0.34
C GLY A 326 10.37 7.72 0.01
N MET A 327 10.45 8.94 0.55
CA MET A 327 11.65 9.78 0.47
C MET A 327 12.64 9.42 1.58
N ILE A 328 13.93 9.64 1.34
CA ILE A 328 14.96 9.63 2.38
C ILE A 328 15.85 10.87 2.24
N LEU A 329 15.88 11.70 3.28
CA LEU A 329 16.67 12.92 3.34
C LEU A 329 17.62 12.86 4.52
N ARG A 330 18.92 12.99 4.21
CA ARG A 330 19.97 13.19 5.22
C ARG A 330 20.25 14.68 5.35
N LEU A 331 19.72 15.24 6.42
CA LEU A 331 19.84 16.62 6.85
C LEU A 331 21.10 16.75 7.72
N VAL A 332 21.62 17.96 7.88
CA VAL A 332 22.76 18.18 8.80
C VAL A 332 22.36 18.69 10.17
N ASP A 333 21.25 19.42 10.26
CA ASP A 333 20.80 20.03 11.50
C ASP A 333 19.35 20.53 11.38
N SER A 334 18.85 21.05 12.50
CA SER A 334 17.57 21.75 12.62
C SER A 334 17.33 22.89 11.61
N SER A 335 18.38 23.53 11.08
CA SER A 335 18.23 24.58 10.05
C SER A 335 17.77 23.99 8.71
N GLU A 336 18.24 22.80 8.37
CA GLU A 336 17.78 22.08 7.18
C GLU A 336 16.38 21.52 7.34
N ILE A 337 16.02 21.06 8.55
CA ILE A 337 14.63 20.67 8.87
C ILE A 337 13.67 21.83 8.60
N LYS A 338 14.01 23.05 9.05
CA LYS A 338 13.18 24.25 8.84
C LYS A 338 12.97 24.58 7.35
N LYS A 339 13.96 24.32 6.47
CA LYS A 339 13.80 24.53 5.02
C LYS A 339 12.70 23.65 4.41
N LEU A 340 12.37 22.53 5.05
CA LEU A 340 11.32 21.60 4.60
C LEU A 340 9.91 22.13 4.82
N GLU A 341 9.72 23.14 5.69
CA GLU A 341 8.40 23.72 5.98
C GLU A 341 7.68 24.12 4.70
N SER A 342 8.47 24.64 3.78
CA SER A 342 8.00 25.11 2.50
C SER A 342 7.44 23.94 1.62
N ILE A 343 7.95 22.71 1.76
CA ILE A 343 7.60 21.50 0.98
C ILE A 343 6.28 20.86 1.39
N THR A 344 5.88 21.08 2.64
CA THR A 344 4.69 20.47 3.22
C THR A 344 3.47 20.63 2.30
N LYS A 345 3.35 21.76 1.58
CA LYS A 345 2.27 22.03 0.60
C LYS A 345 2.14 21.07 -0.57
N LEU A 346 3.24 20.46 -1.04
CA LEU A 346 3.21 19.50 -2.14
C LEU A 346 3.42 18.06 -1.68
N SER A 347 4.20 17.83 -0.62
CA SER A 347 4.43 16.47 -0.10
C SER A 347 3.17 15.86 0.53
N LEU A 348 2.22 16.69 0.97
CA LEU A 348 0.98 16.26 1.63
C LEU A 348 -0.19 16.00 0.68
N ARG A 349 -0.11 16.48 -0.56
CA ARG A 349 -1.16 16.28 -1.56
C ARG A 349 -1.10 14.90 -2.23
N ASN A 350 -0.28 13.99 -1.69
CA ASN A 350 0.21 12.83 -2.42
C ASN A 350 -0.32 11.51 -1.85
N SER A 351 -1.51 11.12 -2.32
CA SER A 351 -1.74 9.76 -2.86
C SER A 351 -0.93 9.61 -4.15
N GLY A 352 0.38 9.86 -4.07
CA GLY A 352 1.22 10.12 -5.23
C GLY A 352 1.71 8.80 -5.82
N VAL A 353 1.61 8.67 -7.13
CA VAL A 353 2.06 7.49 -7.86
C VAL A 353 3.59 7.49 -7.96
N CYS A 354 4.19 6.30 -7.79
CA CYS A 354 5.59 6.07 -8.09
C CYS A 354 5.82 6.14 -9.61
N VAL A 355 6.35 7.27 -10.10
CA VAL A 355 6.68 7.41 -11.53
C VAL A 355 7.95 6.62 -11.80
N THR A 356 9.02 6.94 -11.09
CA THR A 356 10.30 6.23 -11.14
C THR A 356 11.09 6.46 -9.85
N ASP A 357 11.82 5.44 -9.43
CA ASP A 357 12.82 5.48 -8.38
C ASP A 357 14.14 4.88 -8.90
N GLY A 358 15.26 5.30 -8.35
CA GLY A 358 16.56 4.76 -8.76
C GLY A 358 17.71 5.18 -7.87
N ASN A 359 18.82 4.48 -8.08
CA ASN A 359 20.04 4.60 -7.29
C ASN A 359 21.28 4.39 -8.20
N ASP A 360 22.40 5.01 -7.84
CA ASP A 360 23.74 4.69 -8.37
C ASP A 360 24.55 3.69 -7.50
N GLY A 361 23.88 2.76 -6.81
CA GLY A 361 24.49 1.66 -6.05
C GLY A 361 24.04 1.59 -4.58
N ASP A 362 23.66 0.41 -4.10
CA ASP A 362 22.96 0.18 -2.82
C ASP A 362 23.80 0.44 -1.55
N ASP A 363 25.04 0.87 -1.70
CA ASP A 363 26.00 0.96 -0.61
C ASP A 363 26.91 2.16 -0.82
N PHE A 364 27.02 3.08 0.15
CA PHE A 364 27.91 4.24 0.05
C PHE A 364 29.41 3.86 0.06
N ASP A 365 29.75 2.62 0.45
CA ASP A 365 31.13 2.18 0.71
C ASP A 365 31.96 1.75 -0.51
N ASN A 366 31.34 1.35 -1.63
CA ASN A 366 32.12 0.88 -2.79
C ASN A 366 32.78 2.03 -3.60
N LYS A 367 34.12 2.11 -3.59
CA LYS A 367 34.99 3.10 -4.28
C LYS A 367 34.99 3.08 -5.83
N LYS A 368 33.89 2.72 -6.49
CA LYS A 368 33.80 2.87 -7.95
C LYS A 368 33.58 4.36 -8.28
N ARG A 369 34.36 4.91 -9.22
CA ARG A 369 34.26 6.31 -9.66
C ARG A 369 32.81 6.63 -10.07
N ALA A 370 32.19 7.60 -9.39
CA ALA A 370 30.88 8.12 -9.77
C ALA A 370 31.00 8.79 -11.16
N VAL A 371 30.07 8.47 -12.06
CA VAL A 371 30.00 9.07 -13.41
C VAL A 371 28.81 10.02 -13.41
N SER A 372 28.91 11.16 -14.11
CA SER A 372 27.73 12.02 -14.28
C SER A 372 26.65 11.24 -15.00
N ARG A 373 25.44 11.20 -14.43
CA ARG A 373 24.33 10.45 -14.97
C ARG A 373 23.12 11.35 -15.14
N SER A 374 22.53 11.25 -16.33
CA SER A 374 21.24 11.86 -16.64
C SER A 374 20.16 10.79 -16.64
N LYS A 375 19.01 11.12 -16.06
CA LYS A 375 17.81 10.29 -16.03
C LYS A 375 16.67 11.02 -16.71
N VAL A 376 16.00 10.33 -17.61
CA VAL A 376 14.80 10.83 -18.29
C VAL A 376 13.60 10.55 -17.41
N ILE A 377 12.76 11.56 -17.21
CA ILE A 377 11.50 11.48 -16.48
C ILE A 377 10.38 11.76 -17.47
N LEU A 378 9.46 10.83 -17.62
CA LEU A 378 8.31 10.98 -18.52
C LEU A 378 7.14 11.56 -17.74
N VAL A 379 6.74 12.78 -18.12
CA VAL A 379 5.60 13.49 -17.54
C VAL A 379 4.44 13.48 -18.53
N ASP A 380 3.26 13.11 -18.06
CA ASP A 380 2.03 13.06 -18.85
C ASP A 380 0.95 13.99 -18.31
N ASP A 381 -0.11 14.20 -19.09
CA ASP A 381 -1.22 15.13 -18.80
C ASP A 381 -2.11 14.70 -17.62
N SER A 382 -1.88 13.54 -17.00
CA SER A 382 -2.52 13.19 -15.74
C SER A 382 -1.87 13.82 -14.51
N VAL A 383 -0.61 14.21 -14.58
CA VAL A 383 0.14 14.71 -13.43
C VAL A 383 -0.18 16.19 -13.18
N LYS A 384 -0.70 16.51 -11.99
CA LYS A 384 -0.95 17.91 -11.57
C LYS A 384 0.14 18.45 -10.65
N ASN A 385 0.74 17.61 -9.82
CA ASN A 385 1.88 17.98 -9.00
C ASN A 385 2.95 16.91 -9.13
N MET A 386 4.22 17.31 -9.10
CA MET A 386 5.34 16.39 -9.09
C MET A 386 6.40 16.85 -8.11
N ILE A 387 6.91 15.90 -7.34
CA ILE A 387 8.08 16.09 -6.47
C ILE A 387 9.19 15.19 -7.00
N ILE A 388 10.37 15.79 -7.16
CA ILE A 388 11.59 15.08 -7.45
C ILE A 388 12.53 15.31 -6.28
N SER A 389 12.78 14.27 -5.49
CA SER A 389 13.78 14.32 -4.41
C SER A 389 15.03 13.60 -4.86
N VAL A 390 16.19 14.18 -4.54
CA VAL A 390 17.51 13.62 -4.82
C VAL A 390 18.32 13.71 -3.55
N SER A 391 18.81 12.59 -3.05
CA SER A 391 19.70 12.50 -1.89
C SER A 391 21.06 11.98 -2.35
N THR A 392 22.14 12.54 -1.82
CA THR A 392 23.51 12.38 -2.34
C THR A 392 24.50 12.04 -1.24
N GLN A 393 25.57 11.35 -1.62
CA GLN A 393 26.66 10.98 -0.72
C GLN A 393 27.45 12.21 -0.27
N ASN A 394 27.84 13.03 -1.24
CA ASN A 394 28.74 14.15 -1.03
C ASN A 394 27.97 15.46 -0.84
N PRO A 395 28.49 16.39 -0.03
CA PRO A 395 27.85 17.67 0.20
C PRO A 395 27.92 18.59 -1.04
N LYS A 396 27.01 19.58 -1.08
CA LYS A 396 26.86 20.61 -2.12
C LYS A 396 26.78 20.02 -3.54
N PRO A 397 25.88 19.06 -3.80
CA PRO A 397 25.81 18.38 -5.10
C PRO A 397 25.32 19.32 -6.22
N VAL A 398 25.92 19.20 -7.41
CA VAL A 398 25.40 19.87 -8.62
C VAL A 398 24.30 19.01 -9.24
N ILE A 399 23.06 19.46 -9.05
CA ILE A 399 21.85 18.81 -9.55
C ILE A 399 21.11 19.79 -10.46
N VAL A 400 20.81 19.35 -11.68
CA VAL A 400 20.16 20.15 -12.72
C VAL A 400 18.95 19.40 -13.26
N LEU A 401 17.78 20.03 -13.19
CA LEU A 401 16.57 19.57 -13.84
C LEU A 401 16.32 20.41 -15.10
N ARG A 402 16.01 19.75 -16.22
CA ARG A 402 15.65 20.40 -17.49
C ARG A 402 14.25 19.99 -17.90
N ASP A 403 13.51 20.96 -18.41
CA ASP A 403 12.17 20.77 -18.97
C ASP A 403 12.24 20.07 -20.35
N PRO A 404 11.08 19.79 -20.98
CA PRO A 404 11.05 19.15 -22.30
C PRO A 404 11.68 19.97 -23.44
N SER A 405 11.85 21.28 -23.27
CA SER A 405 12.57 22.14 -24.24
C SER A 405 14.08 22.11 -24.06
N GLY A 406 14.58 21.47 -23.00
CA GLY A 406 16.00 21.46 -22.62
C GLY A 406 16.41 22.63 -21.72
N THR A 407 15.47 23.53 -21.41
CA THR A 407 15.70 24.70 -20.56
C THR A 407 15.84 24.26 -19.10
N ARG A 408 16.78 24.87 -18.37
CA ARG A 408 16.96 24.60 -16.94
C ARG A 408 15.72 25.04 -16.18
N PHE A 409 15.19 24.17 -15.34
CA PHE A 409 14.08 24.51 -14.47
C PHE A 409 14.52 25.51 -13.40
N THR A 410 13.86 26.66 -13.38
CA THR A 410 14.10 27.79 -12.45
C THR A 410 12.97 27.98 -11.45
N GLY A 411 12.00 27.05 -11.41
CA GLY A 411 10.93 27.07 -10.43
C GLY A 411 11.40 26.66 -9.04
N ARG A 412 10.47 26.19 -8.23
CA ARG A 412 10.73 25.91 -6.82
C ARG A 412 11.72 24.76 -6.62
N LYS A 413 12.87 25.07 -6.02
CA LYS A 413 13.93 24.13 -5.66
C LYS A 413 14.39 24.40 -4.24
N ILE A 414 14.50 23.35 -3.43
CA ILE A 414 15.12 23.42 -2.11
C ILE A 414 16.46 22.73 -2.19
N SER A 415 17.50 23.47 -1.82
CA SER A 415 18.86 23.00 -1.80
C SER A 415 19.26 22.74 -0.35
N LEU A 416 19.60 21.48 -0.09
CA LEU A 416 20.13 21.00 1.18
C LEU A 416 21.60 20.65 0.97
N LEU A 417 22.33 20.44 2.06
CA LEU A 417 23.76 20.13 1.98
C LEU A 417 23.97 18.84 1.18
N ARG A 418 23.13 17.83 1.38
CA ARG A 418 23.28 16.52 0.74
C ARG A 418 22.05 16.10 -0.07
N ALA A 419 21.16 17.03 -0.39
CA ALA A 419 19.96 16.73 -1.15
C ALA A 419 19.43 17.94 -1.93
N ALA A 420 18.60 17.68 -2.93
CA ALA A 420 17.77 18.70 -3.55
C ALA A 420 16.35 18.18 -3.78
N ILE A 421 15.37 19.07 -3.62
CA ILE A 421 13.97 18.76 -3.86
C ILE A 421 13.41 19.77 -4.85
N TYR A 422 12.87 19.25 -5.95
CA TYR A 422 12.16 20.03 -6.96
C TYR A 422 10.67 19.85 -6.80
N GLU A 423 9.96 20.97 -6.92
CA GLU A 423 8.53 21.06 -6.78
C GLU A 423 7.92 21.63 -8.05
N LEU A 424 7.15 20.80 -8.76
CA LEU A 424 6.54 21.16 -10.03
C LEU A 424 5.02 21.15 -9.88
N ILE A 425 4.39 22.28 -10.20
CA ILE A 425 2.94 22.44 -10.25
C ILE A 425 2.55 22.49 -11.72
N ILE A 426 1.67 21.59 -12.12
CA ILE A 426 1.18 21.37 -13.49
C ILE A 426 2.37 21.30 -14.46
N PRO A 427 3.28 20.33 -14.29
CA PRO A 427 4.47 20.22 -15.13
C PRO A 427 4.07 20.00 -16.59
N THR A 428 4.78 20.65 -17.51
CA THR A 428 4.59 20.45 -18.95
C THR A 428 4.78 18.98 -19.32
N PRO A 429 3.81 18.33 -19.99
CA PRO A 429 3.98 16.97 -20.47
C PRO A 429 5.18 16.85 -21.41
N GLY A 430 5.94 15.76 -21.29
CA GLY A 430 7.13 15.52 -22.11
C GLY A 430 8.28 14.87 -21.37
N ARG A 431 9.47 14.97 -21.96
CA ARG A 431 10.70 14.33 -21.50
C ARG A 431 11.51 15.31 -20.67
N TRP A 432 11.38 15.23 -19.35
CA TRP A 432 12.23 15.97 -18.42
C TRP A 432 13.56 15.24 -18.22
N THR A 433 14.63 15.99 -17.94
CA THR A 433 15.95 15.40 -17.71
C THR A 433 16.52 15.84 -16.37
N LEU A 434 16.73 14.88 -15.48
CA LEU A 434 17.43 15.06 -14.21
C LEU A 434 18.90 14.69 -14.39
N SER A 435 19.82 15.62 -14.18
CA SER A 435 21.26 15.37 -14.26
C SER A 435 21.92 15.59 -12.91
N VAL A 436 22.69 14.61 -12.47
CA VAL A 436 23.48 14.66 -11.23
C VAL A 436 24.96 14.58 -11.61
N ALA A 437 25.74 15.57 -11.17
CA ALA A 437 27.18 15.60 -11.44
C ALA A 437 27.91 14.49 -10.66
N ALA A 438 29.01 13.99 -11.21
CA ALA A 438 29.85 12.99 -10.56
C ALA A 438 30.35 13.42 -9.16
N SER A 439 30.51 14.73 -8.93
CA SER A 439 30.92 15.30 -7.65
C SER A 439 29.94 15.00 -6.51
N ALA A 440 28.68 14.72 -6.80
CA ALA A 440 27.67 14.33 -5.81
C ALA A 440 27.92 12.94 -5.20
N GLY A 441 28.81 12.14 -5.79
CA GLY A 441 29.01 10.75 -5.41
C GLY A 441 27.79 9.91 -5.77
N LYS A 442 27.55 8.84 -5.00
CA LYS A 442 26.32 8.03 -5.16
C LYS A 442 25.10 8.86 -4.76
N TYR A 443 23.99 8.57 -5.41
CA TYR A 443 22.74 9.27 -5.16
C TYR A 443 21.54 8.36 -5.32
N HIS A 444 20.48 8.70 -4.59
CA HIS A 444 19.15 8.15 -4.72
C HIS A 444 18.22 9.25 -5.23
N TYR A 445 17.29 8.89 -6.10
CA TYR A 445 16.24 9.80 -6.51
C TYR A 445 14.87 9.12 -6.48
N LEU A 446 13.85 9.92 -6.18
CA LEU A 446 12.45 9.54 -6.23
C LEU A 446 11.66 10.60 -7.00
N VAL A 447 10.87 10.15 -7.96
CA VAL A 447 9.88 10.96 -8.67
C VAL A 447 8.48 10.51 -8.30
N ARG A 448 7.72 11.38 -7.63
CA ARG A 448 6.33 11.13 -7.24
C ARG A 448 5.42 12.14 -7.92
N GLY A 449 4.40 11.65 -8.63
CA GLY A 449 3.38 12.47 -9.27
C GLY A 449 2.03 12.33 -8.58
N SER A 450 1.21 13.38 -8.55
CA SER A 450 -0.15 13.31 -7.98
C SER A 450 -1.15 14.17 -8.74
N SER A 451 -2.42 13.76 -8.62
CA SER A 451 -3.59 14.44 -9.16
C SER A 451 -4.85 13.89 -8.50
N ASP A 452 -6.00 14.51 -8.75
CA ASP A 452 -7.30 14.00 -8.29
C ASP A 452 -7.75 12.72 -9.04
N SER A 453 -7.07 12.35 -10.14
CA SER A 453 -7.41 11.17 -10.94
C SER A 453 -6.16 10.62 -11.63
N ASN A 454 -5.39 9.86 -10.87
CA ASN A 454 -4.10 9.34 -11.27
C ASN A 454 -4.24 8.23 -12.33
N ILE A 455 -3.31 8.21 -13.27
CA ILE A 455 -2.98 6.98 -13.99
C ILE A 455 -2.01 6.20 -13.10
N ASP A 456 -2.44 5.03 -12.64
CA ASP A 456 -1.64 4.11 -11.83
C ASP A 456 -2.07 2.67 -12.10
N PHE A 457 -1.36 1.69 -11.55
CA PHE A 457 -1.78 0.31 -11.61
C PHE A 457 -1.46 -0.48 -10.35
N ASP A 458 -2.38 -1.38 -10.03
CA ASP A 458 -2.19 -2.46 -9.09
C ASP A 458 -2.03 -3.78 -9.82
N TYR A 459 -1.43 -4.75 -9.15
CA TYR A 459 -1.32 -6.09 -9.67
C TYR A 459 -1.33 -7.14 -8.57
N TYR A 460 -1.69 -8.36 -8.95
CA TYR A 460 -1.45 -9.55 -8.16
C TYR A 460 -1.28 -10.75 -9.08
N PHE A 461 -0.48 -11.71 -8.63
CA PHE A 461 -0.24 -12.93 -9.37
C PHE A 461 -1.36 -13.92 -9.14
N VAL A 462 -1.58 -14.79 -10.11
CA VAL A 462 -2.59 -15.85 -10.05
C VAL A 462 -2.00 -17.18 -10.48
N MET A 463 -2.30 -18.22 -9.71
CA MET A 463 -1.99 -19.60 -10.04
C MET A 463 -3.24 -20.28 -10.59
N LEU A 464 -3.09 -20.98 -11.71
CA LEU A 464 -4.18 -21.72 -12.35
C LEU A 464 -4.20 -23.18 -11.85
N PRO A 465 -5.28 -23.64 -11.22
CA PRO A 465 -5.41 -25.02 -10.77
C PRO A 465 -5.53 -26.01 -11.95
N THR A 466 -4.99 -27.22 -11.79
CA THR A 466 -4.98 -28.28 -12.84
C THR A 466 -6.34 -28.86 -13.23
N ARG A 467 -7.31 -28.84 -12.31
CA ARG A 467 -8.63 -29.43 -12.58
C ARG A 467 -9.50 -28.37 -13.27
N LYS A 468 -10.04 -28.70 -14.44
CA LYS A 468 -11.11 -27.94 -15.10
C LYS A 468 -12.20 -27.60 -14.07
N GLY A 469 -12.69 -26.36 -14.08
CA GLY A 469 -13.74 -25.88 -13.18
C GLY A 469 -13.27 -25.30 -11.84
N ARG A 470 -11.95 -25.15 -11.61
CA ARG A 470 -11.42 -24.44 -10.44
C ARG A 470 -10.99 -23.02 -10.78
N TYR A 471 -11.26 -22.09 -9.86
CA TYR A 471 -11.01 -20.66 -10.02
C TYR A 471 -9.52 -20.30 -9.89
N PRO A 472 -9.05 -19.24 -10.59
CA PRO A 472 -7.72 -18.69 -10.39
C PRO A 472 -7.46 -18.36 -8.93
N ILE A 473 -6.25 -18.67 -8.47
CA ILE A 473 -5.85 -18.53 -7.08
C ILE A 473 -4.90 -17.34 -6.96
N PRO A 474 -5.29 -16.24 -6.29
CA PRO A 474 -4.37 -15.15 -6.00
C PRO A 474 -3.17 -15.62 -5.16
N ILE A 475 -1.98 -15.17 -5.54
CA ILE A 475 -0.71 -15.39 -4.84
C ILE A 475 0.08 -14.08 -4.78
N ASN A 476 0.87 -13.90 -3.72
CA ASN A 476 1.59 -12.63 -3.50
C ASN A 476 2.90 -12.54 -4.30
N GLN A 477 3.51 -13.67 -4.67
CA GLN A 477 4.76 -13.75 -5.40
C GLN A 477 4.67 -14.84 -6.49
N PRO A 478 5.32 -14.66 -7.64
CA PRO A 478 5.35 -15.67 -8.69
C PRO A 478 6.30 -16.82 -8.31
N LEU A 479 6.07 -18.00 -8.88
CA LEU A 479 6.90 -19.18 -8.61
C LEU A 479 8.06 -19.26 -9.60
N ALA A 480 9.27 -19.50 -9.08
CA ALA A 480 10.46 -19.68 -9.88
C ALA A 480 10.34 -20.89 -10.83
N GLY A 481 10.78 -20.71 -12.08
CA GLY A 481 10.72 -21.76 -13.12
C GLY A 481 9.31 -22.09 -13.64
N GLN A 482 8.28 -21.35 -13.21
CA GLN A 482 6.91 -21.51 -13.69
C GLN A 482 6.48 -20.27 -14.45
N ARG A 483 5.62 -20.42 -15.47
CA ARG A 483 4.99 -19.28 -16.15
C ARG A 483 4.08 -18.56 -15.16
N ALA A 484 4.36 -17.29 -14.90
CA ALA A 484 3.54 -16.44 -14.06
C ALA A 484 2.44 -15.77 -14.88
N ASN A 485 1.27 -15.66 -14.28
CA ASN A 485 0.16 -14.85 -14.77
C ASN A 485 -0.13 -13.78 -13.73
N ALA A 486 -0.29 -12.53 -14.16
CA ALA A 486 -0.70 -11.44 -13.30
C ALA A 486 -1.94 -10.75 -13.88
N ILE A 487 -2.89 -10.46 -13.00
CA ILE A 487 -3.96 -9.50 -13.28
C ILE A 487 -3.40 -8.12 -12.94
N ILE A 488 -3.52 -7.20 -13.89
CA ILE A 488 -3.18 -5.79 -13.71
C ILE A 488 -4.47 -4.98 -13.79
N THR A 489 -4.71 -4.16 -12.77
CA THR A 489 -5.84 -3.23 -12.69
C THR A 489 -5.30 -1.82 -12.85
N VAL A 490 -5.72 -1.12 -13.91
CA VAL A 490 -5.24 0.24 -14.21
C VAL A 490 -6.26 1.27 -13.71
N ALA A 491 -5.83 2.11 -12.77
CA ALA A 491 -6.53 3.31 -12.38
C ALA A 491 -6.37 4.38 -13.48
N GLY A 492 -7.42 5.19 -13.71
CA GLY A 492 -7.40 6.18 -14.80
C GLY A 492 -7.40 5.55 -16.21
N ALA A 493 -7.84 4.30 -16.36
CA ALA A 493 -7.86 3.60 -17.65
C ALA A 493 -8.70 4.30 -18.74
N GLU A 494 -9.63 5.18 -18.35
CA GLU A 494 -10.38 6.05 -19.26
C GLU A 494 -9.54 7.17 -19.89
N ARG A 495 -8.33 7.42 -19.38
CA ARG A 495 -7.40 8.47 -19.85
C ARG A 495 -6.35 7.95 -20.83
N ILE A 496 -6.28 6.64 -21.08
CA ILE A 496 -5.18 6.00 -21.82
C ILE A 496 -5.63 5.34 -23.13
N GLN A 497 -4.68 5.18 -24.05
CA GLN A 497 -4.82 4.35 -25.26
C GLN A 497 -4.60 2.88 -24.88
N ARG A 498 -5.70 2.18 -24.57
CA ARG A 498 -5.68 0.83 -23.98
C ARG A 498 -4.90 -0.23 -24.79
N ASN A 499 -4.91 -0.14 -26.11
CA ASN A 499 -4.22 -1.06 -27.02
C ASN A 499 -2.72 -0.80 -27.15
N ARG A 500 -2.19 0.23 -26.50
CA ARG A 500 -0.76 0.60 -26.52
C ARG A 500 -0.09 0.45 -25.16
N LEU A 501 -0.63 -0.43 -24.33
CA LEU A 501 -0.07 -0.73 -23.01
C LEU A 501 0.92 -1.89 -23.06
N SER A 502 2.02 -1.73 -22.33
CA SER A 502 3.05 -2.75 -22.14
C SER A 502 3.57 -2.69 -20.71
N VAL A 503 4.14 -3.81 -20.25
CA VAL A 503 4.86 -3.88 -18.99
C VAL A 503 6.29 -4.32 -19.26
N GLU A 504 7.24 -3.55 -18.76
CA GLU A 504 8.64 -3.96 -18.67
C GLU A 504 8.88 -4.57 -17.29
N LEU A 505 9.56 -5.71 -17.26
CA LEU A 505 10.17 -6.22 -16.03
C LEU A 505 11.54 -5.57 -15.92
N ILE A 506 11.76 -4.84 -14.83
CA ILE A 506 13.02 -4.12 -14.60
C ILE A 506 13.73 -4.71 -13.38
N ASP A 507 15.06 -4.84 -13.44
CA ASP A 507 15.87 -5.25 -12.29
C ASP A 507 15.67 -4.25 -11.14
N SER A 508 15.32 -4.74 -9.96
CA SER A 508 14.95 -3.87 -8.83
C SER A 508 16.10 -3.04 -8.26
N ARG A 509 17.36 -3.36 -8.60
CA ARG A 509 18.55 -2.65 -8.09
C ARG A 509 19.01 -1.54 -9.01
N ASN A 510 19.04 -1.80 -10.32
CA ASN A 510 19.62 -0.87 -11.30
C ASN A 510 18.62 -0.36 -12.36
N GLY A 511 17.38 -0.84 -12.35
CA GLY A 511 16.34 -0.41 -13.29
C GLY A 511 16.53 -0.89 -14.73
N ARG A 512 17.49 -1.80 -14.98
CA ARG A 512 17.73 -2.37 -16.31
C ARG A 512 16.51 -3.19 -16.74
N VAL A 513 16.04 -2.96 -17.97
CA VAL A 513 14.97 -3.77 -18.56
C VAL A 513 15.47 -5.21 -18.75
N LEU A 514 14.75 -6.16 -18.16
CA LEU A 514 14.98 -7.60 -18.27
C LEU A 514 14.16 -8.20 -19.41
N THR A 515 12.89 -7.81 -19.53
CA THR A 515 12.01 -8.22 -20.62
C THR A 515 10.82 -7.25 -20.74
N THR A 516 10.21 -7.20 -21.93
CA THR A 516 8.99 -6.43 -22.20
C THR A 516 7.86 -7.40 -22.54
N VAL A 517 6.69 -7.19 -21.95
CA VAL A 517 5.51 -8.05 -22.08
C VAL A 517 4.32 -7.20 -22.50
N ALA A 518 3.60 -7.64 -23.53
CA ALA A 518 2.37 -6.99 -23.96
C ALA A 518 1.25 -7.21 -22.93
N MET A 519 0.43 -6.18 -22.70
CA MET A 519 -0.75 -6.28 -21.84
C MET A 519 -1.96 -6.69 -22.67
N THR A 520 -2.55 -7.84 -22.35
CA THR A 520 -3.78 -8.28 -23.03
C THR A 520 -4.99 -7.66 -22.33
N PRO A 521 -5.76 -6.77 -23.01
CA PRO A 521 -6.93 -6.15 -22.40
C PRO A 521 -8.05 -7.16 -22.21
N ARG A 522 -8.80 -7.02 -21.11
CA ARG A 522 -10.09 -7.70 -20.96
C ARG A 522 -11.14 -7.02 -21.84
N SER A 523 -11.98 -7.80 -22.53
CA SER A 523 -13.07 -7.28 -23.37
C SER A 523 -14.19 -6.65 -22.53
N SER A 524 -14.61 -7.32 -21.45
CA SER A 524 -15.71 -6.91 -20.57
C SER A 524 -15.37 -5.79 -19.57
N SER A 525 -14.08 -5.51 -19.34
CA SER A 525 -13.61 -4.47 -18.42
C SER A 525 -12.69 -3.49 -19.12
N LYS A 526 -12.87 -2.19 -18.86
CA LYS A 526 -11.96 -1.16 -19.39
C LYS A 526 -10.65 -1.03 -18.61
N ALA A 527 -10.59 -1.56 -17.38
CA ALA A 527 -9.49 -1.34 -16.44
C ALA A 527 -8.59 -2.56 -16.23
N HIS A 528 -9.04 -3.76 -16.61
CA HIS A 528 -8.30 -5.00 -16.34
C HIS A 528 -7.50 -5.48 -17.54
N PHE A 529 -6.30 -5.96 -17.25
CA PHE A 529 -5.35 -6.51 -18.20
C PHE A 529 -4.71 -7.78 -17.63
N VAL A 530 -4.22 -8.62 -18.53
CA VAL A 530 -3.48 -9.84 -18.19
C VAL A 530 -2.09 -9.73 -18.78
N VAL A 531 -1.09 -10.10 -17.99
CA VAL A 531 0.27 -10.32 -18.46
C VAL A 531 0.72 -11.72 -18.06
N SER A 532 1.43 -12.38 -18.97
CA SER A 532 1.98 -13.73 -18.76
C SER A 532 3.43 -13.75 -19.16
N PHE A 533 4.31 -14.24 -18.29
CA PHE A 533 5.75 -14.23 -18.51
C PHE A 533 6.46 -15.29 -17.67
N THR A 534 7.71 -15.59 -18.02
CA THR A 534 8.60 -16.40 -17.17
C THR A 534 9.32 -15.47 -16.19
N PRO A 535 9.13 -15.62 -14.86
CA PRO A 535 9.76 -14.75 -13.89
C PRO A 535 11.30 -14.81 -13.98
N PRO A 536 11.99 -13.65 -14.01
CA PRO A 536 13.44 -13.60 -13.88
C PRO A 536 13.92 -14.22 -12.56
N SER A 537 15.16 -14.70 -12.55
CA SER A 537 15.84 -15.18 -11.33
C SER A 537 16.29 -14.04 -10.41
N THR A 538 16.49 -12.84 -10.97
CA THR A 538 16.83 -11.64 -10.20
C THR A 538 15.57 -10.95 -9.68
N PRO A 539 15.61 -10.29 -8.51
CA PRO A 539 14.51 -9.45 -8.04
C PRO A 539 14.17 -8.36 -9.05
N PHE A 540 12.87 -8.13 -9.27
CA PHE A 540 12.40 -7.24 -10.33
C PHE A 540 11.18 -6.41 -9.88
N LYS A 541 10.91 -5.32 -10.60
CA LYS A 541 9.68 -4.51 -10.51
C LYS A 541 8.96 -4.56 -11.86
N LEU A 542 7.67 -4.23 -11.87
CA LEU A 542 6.90 -4.00 -13.10
C LEU A 542 6.92 -2.51 -13.42
N ARG A 543 7.20 -2.14 -14.67
CA ARG A 543 7.06 -0.77 -15.18
C ARG A 543 6.03 -0.76 -16.30
N MET A 544 4.85 -0.23 -16.01
CA MET A 544 3.79 -0.03 -17.01
C MET A 544 4.13 1.17 -17.88
N LYS A 545 4.01 1.02 -19.20
CA LYS A 545 4.24 2.07 -20.19
C LYS A 545 3.08 2.16 -21.16
N GLY A 546 2.79 3.37 -21.61
CA GLY A 546 1.75 3.60 -22.60
C GLY A 546 1.65 5.04 -23.06
N ARG A 547 0.50 5.36 -23.68
CA ARG A 547 0.15 6.72 -24.09
C ARG A 547 -1.21 7.13 -23.52
N THR A 548 -1.32 8.39 -23.11
CA THR A 548 -2.61 8.99 -22.79
C THR A 548 -3.43 9.20 -24.07
N LYS A 549 -4.72 9.49 -23.92
CA LYS A 549 -5.58 9.86 -25.06
C LYS A 549 -5.09 11.11 -25.79
N ALA A 550 -4.43 12.02 -25.08
CA ALA A 550 -3.78 13.21 -25.65
C ALA A 550 -2.46 12.88 -26.39
N GLY A 551 -2.01 11.62 -26.39
CA GLY A 551 -0.81 11.18 -27.09
C GLY A 551 0.48 11.25 -26.27
N ASN A 552 0.44 11.78 -25.05
CA ASN A 552 1.61 11.86 -24.17
C ASN A 552 2.05 10.48 -23.70
N VAL A 553 3.35 10.23 -23.71
CA VAL A 553 3.93 8.97 -23.20
C VAL A 553 3.98 9.04 -21.68
N PHE A 554 3.62 7.95 -21.01
CA PHE A 554 3.76 7.82 -19.57
C PHE A 554 4.44 6.51 -19.19
N GLU A 555 5.03 6.50 -18.00
CA GLU A 555 5.45 5.29 -17.31
C GLU A 555 5.05 5.35 -15.83
N ARG A 556 4.76 4.19 -15.23
CA ARG A 556 4.48 4.00 -13.81
C ARG A 556 5.19 2.75 -13.33
N SER A 557 5.79 2.80 -12.15
CA SER A 557 6.56 1.68 -11.60
C SER A 557 5.84 1.08 -10.40
N SER A 558 5.82 -0.25 -10.31
CA SER A 558 5.30 -0.94 -9.13
C SER A 558 6.16 -0.62 -7.93
N ILE A 559 5.53 -0.39 -6.79
CA ILE A 559 6.22 -0.11 -5.52
C ILE A 559 7.01 -1.34 -5.04
N LYS A 560 6.38 -2.52 -5.08
CA LYS A 560 6.90 -3.76 -4.48
C LYS A 560 7.99 -4.39 -5.33
N THR A 561 9.06 -4.83 -4.67
CA THR A 561 10.03 -5.74 -5.27
C THR A 561 9.43 -7.13 -5.36
N ILE A 562 9.40 -7.69 -6.56
CA ILE A 562 8.93 -9.04 -6.85
C ILE A 562 10.12 -9.99 -6.83
N ARG A 563 9.92 -11.15 -6.19
CA ARG A 563 10.91 -12.22 -6.12
C ARG A 563 10.27 -13.53 -6.53
N ALA A 564 10.81 -14.17 -7.56
CA ALA A 564 10.40 -15.51 -7.91
C ALA A 564 10.93 -16.50 -6.89
N THR A 565 10.05 -17.18 -6.16
CA THR A 565 10.45 -18.13 -5.10
C THR A 565 10.08 -19.56 -5.50
N THR A 566 10.84 -20.55 -5.02
CA THR A 566 10.51 -21.97 -5.24
C THR A 566 9.43 -22.47 -4.29
N ALA A 567 9.04 -21.67 -3.30
CA ALA A 567 7.98 -21.98 -2.36
C ALA A 567 7.08 -20.77 -2.12
N LEU A 568 5.82 -21.04 -1.79
CA LEU A 568 4.88 -20.04 -1.29
C LEU A 568 4.13 -20.58 -0.07
N ILE A 569 3.67 -19.67 0.79
CA ILE A 569 2.76 -19.96 1.89
C ILE A 569 1.47 -19.16 1.69
N ARG A 570 0.32 -19.75 2.02
CA ARG A 570 -0.97 -19.06 1.97
C ARG A 570 -1.95 -19.61 3.00
N VAL A 571 -3.00 -18.83 3.28
CA VAL A 571 -4.18 -19.31 4.00
C VAL A 571 -4.91 -20.33 3.13
N TYR A 572 -5.09 -21.53 3.67
CA TYR A 572 -5.94 -22.56 3.07
C TYR A 572 -7.37 -22.43 3.59
N ARG A 573 -7.53 -22.31 4.92
CA ARG A 573 -8.83 -22.15 5.58
C ARG A 573 -8.64 -21.57 6.98
N ALA A 574 -9.49 -20.63 7.37
CA ALA A 574 -9.64 -20.21 8.76
C ALA A 574 -10.89 -20.85 9.40
N LYS A 575 -10.92 -20.96 10.73
CA LYS A 575 -12.14 -21.34 11.45
C LYS A 575 -13.29 -20.41 11.05
N ASP A 576 -14.44 -20.99 10.73
CA ASP A 576 -15.65 -20.27 10.26
C ASP A 576 -15.46 -19.38 9.01
N GLY A 577 -14.33 -19.52 8.31
CA GLY A 577 -14.04 -18.80 7.06
C GLY A 577 -13.44 -17.40 7.22
N GLN A 578 -13.16 -16.92 8.44
CA GLN A 578 -12.56 -15.60 8.67
C GLN A 578 -11.39 -15.65 9.66
N LEU A 579 -10.47 -14.69 9.54
CA LEU A 579 -9.38 -14.47 10.49
C LEU A 579 -9.88 -13.73 11.74
N THR A 580 -10.83 -14.33 12.46
CA THR A 580 -11.39 -13.77 13.69
C THR A 580 -10.96 -14.55 14.93
N ILE A 581 -10.59 -13.82 15.99
CA ILE A 581 -10.15 -14.38 17.26
C ILE A 581 -11.20 -14.09 18.33
N PRO A 582 -12.02 -15.08 18.74
CA PRO A 582 -12.96 -14.87 19.82
C PRO A 582 -12.23 -14.68 21.16
N ARG A 583 -12.68 -13.71 21.95
CA ARG A 583 -12.11 -13.44 23.29
C ARG A 583 -12.20 -14.68 24.19
N GLY A 584 -11.08 -15.03 24.83
CA GLY A 584 -10.96 -16.17 25.74
C GLY A 584 -11.14 -17.55 25.09
N ARG A 585 -11.25 -17.63 23.75
CA ARG A 585 -11.48 -18.88 23.03
C ARG A 585 -10.42 -19.09 21.95
N ARG A 586 -10.11 -20.36 21.69
CA ARG A 586 -9.14 -20.74 20.65
C ARG A 586 -9.77 -20.65 19.26
N MET A 587 -9.02 -20.07 18.33
CA MET A 587 -9.24 -20.19 16.89
C MET A 587 -8.08 -20.93 16.23
N PHE A 588 -8.29 -21.44 15.01
CA PHE A 588 -7.21 -22.00 14.20
C PHE A 588 -7.23 -21.49 12.76
N VAL A 589 -6.04 -21.38 12.17
CA VAL A 589 -5.85 -21.18 10.73
C VAL A 589 -5.07 -22.36 10.18
N ILE A 590 -5.59 -22.95 9.11
CA ILE A 590 -4.86 -23.93 8.30
C ILE A 590 -4.15 -23.16 7.20
N LEU A 591 -2.82 -23.21 7.25
CA LEU A 591 -1.93 -22.69 6.23
C LEU A 591 -1.49 -23.81 5.30
N LEU A 592 -1.10 -23.45 4.09
CA LEU A 592 -0.58 -24.36 3.09
C LEU A 592 0.74 -23.82 2.53
N ILE A 593 1.76 -24.68 2.55
CA ILE A 593 3.01 -24.46 1.83
C ILE A 593 2.91 -25.20 0.51
N PHE A 594 3.27 -24.56 -0.59
CA PHE A 594 3.46 -25.20 -1.89
C PHE A 594 4.92 -25.05 -2.31
N ASN A 595 5.55 -26.15 -2.75
CA ASN A 595 6.96 -26.19 -3.14
C ASN A 595 7.10 -26.69 -4.58
N VAL A 596 7.64 -25.87 -5.48
CA VAL A 596 8.02 -26.27 -6.85
C VAL A 596 9.49 -26.69 -6.96
N GLY A 597 10.30 -26.37 -5.95
CA GLY A 597 11.70 -26.77 -5.86
C GLY A 597 11.88 -28.23 -5.40
N PRO A 598 13.14 -28.67 -5.19
CA PRO A 598 13.43 -29.98 -4.61
C PRO A 598 12.73 -30.20 -3.27
N THR A 599 12.48 -31.47 -2.92
CA THR A 599 11.90 -31.84 -1.62
C THR A 599 12.75 -31.32 -0.47
N GLU A 600 12.16 -30.53 0.42
CA GLU A 600 12.86 -29.97 1.57
C GLU A 600 11.94 -29.74 2.78
N THR A 601 12.55 -29.36 3.90
CA THR A 601 11.86 -29.00 5.14
C THR A 601 11.92 -27.51 5.33
N PHE A 602 10.77 -26.90 5.60
CA PHE A 602 10.63 -25.49 5.91
C PHE A 602 10.50 -25.28 7.42
N ASP A 603 11.29 -24.37 7.97
CA ASP A 603 11.13 -23.83 9.31
C ASP A 603 10.06 -22.73 9.26
N VAL A 604 9.09 -22.78 10.17
CA VAL A 604 8.01 -21.78 10.27
C VAL A 604 8.29 -20.84 11.44
N SER A 605 8.34 -19.55 11.16
CA SER A 605 8.45 -18.46 12.12
C SER A 605 7.16 -17.65 12.15
N VAL A 606 6.82 -17.13 13.33
CA VAL A 606 5.60 -16.35 13.56
C VAL A 606 5.99 -15.09 14.31
N ASN A 607 5.76 -13.94 13.68
CA ASN A 607 5.85 -12.64 14.32
C ASN A 607 4.42 -12.18 14.63
N ASP A 608 4.08 -12.21 15.92
CA ASP A 608 2.77 -11.86 16.45
C ASP A 608 2.95 -10.79 17.54
N PRO A 609 2.71 -9.50 17.21
CA PRO A 609 2.89 -8.39 18.16
C PRO A 609 2.06 -8.52 19.43
N LYS A 610 0.86 -9.11 19.33
CA LYS A 610 -0.06 -9.29 20.47
C LYS A 610 0.20 -10.59 21.24
N GLN A 611 1.10 -11.44 20.73
CA GLN A 611 1.47 -12.74 21.29
C GLN A 611 0.28 -13.68 21.52
N TYR A 612 -0.76 -13.59 20.69
CA TYR A 612 -1.95 -14.47 20.78
C TYR A 612 -1.70 -15.86 20.19
N ALA A 613 -0.68 -16.01 19.34
CA ALA A 613 -0.23 -17.27 18.77
C ALA A 613 0.24 -18.22 19.88
N THR A 614 -0.27 -19.45 19.87
CA THR A 614 0.18 -20.47 20.83
C THR A 614 1.67 -20.76 20.62
N LYS A 615 2.50 -20.47 21.63
CA LYS A 615 3.93 -20.83 21.64
C LYS A 615 4.07 -22.34 21.43
N ARG A 616 4.65 -22.73 20.29
CA ARG A 616 5.06 -24.12 20.03
C ARG A 616 6.54 -24.13 19.70
N ARG A 617 7.25 -25.18 20.12
CA ARG A 617 8.63 -25.46 19.67
C ARG A 617 8.67 -25.38 18.13
N LYS A 618 9.79 -24.86 17.60
CA LYS A 618 10.06 -24.61 16.18
C LYS A 618 9.29 -25.60 15.29
N ARG A 619 8.42 -25.08 14.42
CA ARG A 619 7.61 -25.95 13.57
C ARG A 619 8.35 -26.23 12.27
N HIS A 620 8.39 -27.50 11.92
CA HIS A 620 9.07 -27.98 10.72
C HIS A 620 8.06 -28.66 9.80
N VAL A 621 8.05 -28.30 8.52
CA VAL A 621 7.11 -28.83 7.54
C VAL A 621 7.89 -29.36 6.33
N LYS A 622 7.97 -30.68 6.18
CA LYS A 622 8.52 -31.33 4.98
C LYS A 622 7.53 -31.23 3.83
N VAL A 623 7.97 -30.71 2.69
CA VAL A 623 7.15 -30.54 1.48
C VAL A 623 7.90 -31.10 0.28
N ASN A 624 7.29 -32.11 -0.35
CA ASN A 624 7.87 -32.76 -1.52
C ASN A 624 7.84 -31.85 -2.75
N LYS A 625 8.74 -32.09 -3.72
CA LYS A 625 8.76 -31.40 -5.01
C LYS A 625 7.40 -31.43 -5.70
N ASN A 626 6.93 -30.27 -6.17
CA ASN A 626 5.64 -30.07 -6.82
C ASN A 626 4.45 -30.57 -6.00
N ARG A 627 4.54 -30.49 -4.66
CA ARG A 627 3.47 -30.84 -3.73
C ARG A 627 3.20 -29.69 -2.77
N SER A 628 2.05 -29.77 -2.11
CA SER A 628 1.69 -28.90 -1.01
C SER A 628 1.52 -29.67 0.29
N ARG A 629 1.75 -28.99 1.41
CA ARG A 629 1.51 -29.53 2.77
C ARG A 629 0.75 -28.51 3.59
N ARG A 630 -0.27 -28.98 4.31
CA ARG A 630 -1.09 -28.17 5.21
C ARG A 630 -0.59 -28.27 6.64
N PHE A 631 -0.76 -27.20 7.40
CA PHE A 631 -0.43 -27.16 8.82
C PHE A 631 -1.32 -26.15 9.55
N SER A 632 -1.74 -26.48 10.78
CA SER A 632 -2.67 -25.64 11.55
C SER A 632 -1.97 -24.83 12.64
N MET A 633 -2.19 -23.53 12.70
CA MET A 633 -1.77 -22.65 13.80
C MET A 633 -2.96 -22.29 14.67
N TRP A 634 -2.70 -21.98 15.94
CA TRP A 634 -3.71 -21.67 16.95
C TRP A 634 -3.44 -20.32 17.57
N PHE A 635 -4.51 -19.57 17.82
CA PHE A 635 -4.45 -18.23 18.39
C PHE A 635 -5.51 -18.08 19.49
N THR A 636 -5.24 -17.28 20.50
CA THR A 636 -6.14 -17.03 21.65
C THR A 636 -5.94 -15.61 22.15
N ALA A 637 -6.97 -14.79 22.00
CA ALA A 637 -6.99 -13.45 22.59
C ALA A 637 -7.45 -13.53 24.05
N PRO A 638 -6.90 -12.71 24.96
CA PRO A 638 -7.39 -12.61 26.33
C PRO A 638 -8.82 -12.05 26.37
N LEU A 639 -9.51 -12.23 27.49
CA LEU A 639 -10.86 -11.67 27.68
C LEU A 639 -10.88 -10.14 27.67
N SER A 640 -9.77 -9.50 28.03
CA SER A 640 -9.56 -8.06 28.03
C SER A 640 -9.29 -7.46 26.64
N ALA A 641 -9.09 -8.28 25.61
CA ALA A 641 -8.83 -7.78 24.26
C ALA A 641 -10.02 -6.98 23.72
N THR A 642 -9.76 -5.92 22.97
CA THR A 642 -10.77 -4.99 22.48
C THR A 642 -11.50 -5.58 21.27
N PRO A 643 -12.83 -5.79 21.32
CA PRO A 643 -13.58 -6.26 20.15
C PRO A 643 -13.48 -5.27 18.98
N GLY A 644 -13.22 -5.81 17.79
CA GLY A 644 -13.04 -5.06 16.56
C GLY A 644 -11.62 -4.56 16.32
N GLU A 645 -10.74 -4.60 17.32
CA GLU A 645 -9.33 -4.31 17.12
C GLU A 645 -8.73 -5.39 16.22
N SER A 646 -7.99 -4.93 15.20
CA SER A 646 -7.28 -5.82 14.30
C SER A 646 -5.78 -5.58 14.38
N TYR A 647 -5.02 -6.62 14.06
CA TYR A 647 -3.58 -6.56 14.04
C TYR A 647 -3.03 -7.62 13.05
N PRO A 648 -1.89 -7.34 12.41
CA PRO A 648 -1.27 -8.28 11.49
C PRO A 648 -0.42 -9.31 12.25
N VAL A 649 -0.45 -10.56 11.78
CA VAL A 649 0.51 -11.61 12.16
C VAL A 649 1.29 -12.04 10.93
N ALA A 650 2.61 -11.91 10.96
CA ALA A 650 3.46 -12.40 9.89
C ALA A 650 3.84 -13.86 10.13
N VAL A 651 3.53 -14.73 9.17
CA VAL A 651 4.00 -16.12 9.16
C VAL A 651 5.00 -16.29 8.04
N THR A 652 6.25 -16.57 8.40
CA THR A 652 7.37 -16.75 7.48
C THR A 652 7.77 -18.22 7.43
N ILE A 653 8.11 -18.71 6.25
CA ILE A 653 8.72 -20.03 6.05
C ILE A 653 10.12 -19.88 5.46
N LYS A 654 11.05 -20.69 5.94
CA LYS A 654 12.42 -20.73 5.48
C LYS A 654 12.88 -22.14 5.16
N GLY A 655 13.28 -22.39 3.92
CA GLY A 655 13.83 -23.67 3.49
C GLY A 655 15.16 -23.96 4.18
N ARG A 656 15.32 -25.15 4.77
CA ARG A 656 16.59 -25.51 5.44
C ARG A 656 17.73 -25.70 4.46
N LYS A 657 17.43 -26.23 3.27
CA LYS A 657 18.42 -26.51 2.23
C LYS A 657 18.53 -25.35 1.26
N SER A 658 17.41 -24.92 0.69
CA SER A 658 17.41 -23.86 -0.33
C SER A 658 17.63 -22.47 0.25
N ARG A 659 17.42 -22.29 1.57
CA ARG A 659 17.37 -20.98 2.25
C ARG A 659 16.32 -20.03 1.69
N VAL A 660 15.40 -20.52 0.83
CA VAL A 660 14.29 -19.74 0.29
C VAL A 660 13.39 -19.30 1.42
N GLU A 661 13.06 -18.02 1.44
CA GLU A 661 12.30 -17.38 2.49
C GLU A 661 11.10 -16.64 1.88
N THR A 662 9.90 -16.88 2.40
CA THR A 662 8.66 -16.24 1.96
C THR A 662 7.67 -16.20 3.11
N GLY A 663 6.70 -15.28 3.08
CA GLY A 663 5.73 -15.15 4.16
C GLY A 663 4.32 -14.82 3.70
N GLN A 664 3.39 -14.87 4.66
CA GLN A 664 2.00 -14.48 4.55
C GLN A 664 1.63 -13.63 5.76
N ILE A 665 1.02 -12.48 5.52
CA ILE A 665 0.40 -11.68 6.59
C ILE A 665 -1.03 -12.17 6.81
N LEU A 666 -1.41 -12.32 8.08
CA LEU A 666 -2.74 -12.65 8.53
C LEU A 666 -3.31 -11.45 9.29
N ASN A 667 -4.28 -10.75 8.71
CA ASN A 667 -4.93 -9.62 9.37
C ASN A 667 -6.04 -10.18 10.28
N PHE A 668 -5.73 -10.38 11.56
CA PHE A 668 -6.69 -10.90 12.52
C PHE A 668 -7.54 -9.77 13.10
N MET A 669 -8.79 -10.05 13.42
CA MET A 669 -9.64 -9.17 14.22
C MET A 669 -10.20 -9.90 15.45
N VAL A 670 -10.20 -9.23 16.60
CA VAL A 670 -10.80 -9.76 17.84
C VAL A 670 -12.33 -9.65 17.77
N VAL A 671 -13.05 -10.71 18.17
CA VAL A 671 -14.54 -10.77 18.17
C VAL A 671 -15.17 -11.16 19.50
#